data_AF-A0A9W4WIP6-F1
#
_entry.id   AF-A0A9W4WIP6-F1
#
_cell.length_a   1.000
_cell.length_b   1.000
_cell.length_c   1.000
_cell.angle_alpha   90.00
_cell.angle_beta   90.00
_cell.angle_gamma   90.00
#
_symmetry.space_group_name_H-M   'P 1'
#
loop_
_entity.id
_entity.type
_entity.pdbx_description
1 polymer ?
#
loop_
_entity_poly.entity_id
_entity_poly.type
_entity_poly.pdbx_seq_one_letter_code
_entity_poly.pdbx_strand_id
1 'polypeptide(L)'
;MSRDFLSLGAAGHLPQDPYLPQVDPEGPSFLDTAACLCALRTTGDDESEAAWHCIGNQTQGVYTTNNGKWFPTVNGGNAVDGKVDDLSNGPDTNKPMRLSSGSLTDLTNDDGLSVYDQACTGTNRPSFSATFYAAWSEIQSNQQPKSAAPCYRPDGQAVPIRIVEADDWNANGCAPGFLCENNTVNSLPQYCPPADQCQMARLASMTCMVNGQNFPMGPFEPVVCQQGYYCPPPGVEKIQCPKGTYCQPGATSPTPCLTGSRCEAGATYELFLVPLVVLILVDVLVIMGIIVHALRKRVKDYRSDHASNMKRPSISGVKAQITGYKALQHDTDHEMLPMSATYTPNRTDTHGTGFQAALDYDHHQWTAGAQPKEEFNPQLLKFVESMRRATDATNLGLSFSYTDLSFQPKKSKMILQNVTGSIDRGTLTAVMGGSGAGKSTFVNVLMGKTKHTGGMVAVNSSPDKLKRYKKLIGYVPQDDIVLPELTVYENIIHSAKIRLPRTWSTDDIEAHVMSVIDCLELSHVRNSLVGTVGRPVISGGQRKRVSIGMELASAPMAIFLDEPTSGLDATAASSLMRTLKAVARLGISIIVIIHQPRSEIFQLFDNLILLGNGQTIYEGPQAEVQNYFQNIGFDFPEHSNHGDVVTDIITGNGRIYKRIGEISKDSLISNWAFHHQMNRPGGKEHHTSTMMNNSGMHEAIKHRGAPFIKQLWLCLRRAMVQQYRAKSAFWAEMGLAALAGFLLGLAEHSKKGILFVGTFQGPYSILSTAVDIKSAPELALLVAIAIGLVSGAPGVKSFSEELLVHRREAEAGHNRLAYFLAKLISVVPRMFFGCLHFSTFVLLLTVPVINWGLAFLANFLYFYCIYGLANIVSMVVRREDAPLLATMISLITAILSGAAPPLAKVKDWKLEWLWRASPGVWLAEVYFGQLVSPFADIFDVDKAADATGFHLHWLWRNMGTLVAIGTIYRIIAFLGLWALGHRQRS
;
A
#
# COMPACT_ATOMS: atom_id res chain seq x y z
N MET A 1 -2.88 48.34 -27.03
CA MET A 1 -3.99 49.31 -27.07
C MET A 1 -3.46 50.62 -26.50
N SER A 2 -3.75 51.72 -27.19
CA SER A 2 -3.15 53.07 -27.19
C SER A 2 -2.21 53.52 -26.05
N ARG A 3 -1.05 54.06 -26.47
CA ARG A 3 -0.25 55.06 -25.75
C ARG A 3 -0.96 56.40 -25.89
N ASP A 4 -1.50 56.95 -24.81
CA ASP A 4 -1.85 58.37 -24.66
C ASP A 4 -2.06 58.65 -23.16
N PHE A 5 -1.01 59.03 -22.43
CA PHE A 5 -1.12 59.66 -21.10
C PHE A 5 0.25 60.17 -20.63
N LEU A 6 0.86 61.11 -21.36
CA LEU A 6 1.98 61.90 -20.84
C LEU A 6 1.95 63.31 -21.46
N SER A 7 1.04 64.14 -20.96
CA SER A 7 1.28 65.56 -20.83
C SER A 7 0.58 66.04 -19.56
N LEU A 8 1.34 66.48 -18.57
CA LEU A 8 0.91 67.40 -17.51
C LEU A 8 2.18 68.08 -17.00
N GLY A 9 2.32 69.35 -17.39
CA GLY A 9 3.37 70.24 -16.92
C GLY A 9 3.01 70.88 -15.58
N ALA A 10 4.04 71.48 -14.99
CA ALA A 10 4.03 72.59 -14.02
C ALA A 10 2.95 72.60 -12.92
N ALA A 11 3.42 72.44 -11.67
CA ALA A 11 2.84 73.01 -10.44
C ALA A 11 1.31 73.22 -10.44
N GLY A 12 0.56 72.15 -10.22
CA GLY A 12 -0.88 72.23 -10.08
C GLY A 12 -1.49 70.83 -10.08
N HIS A 13 -2.10 70.47 -8.95
CA HIS A 13 -2.84 69.23 -8.73
C HIS A 13 -1.99 67.97 -8.52
N LEU A 14 -1.42 67.86 -7.31
CA LEU A 14 -1.66 66.64 -6.54
C LEU A 14 -3.17 66.36 -6.63
N PRO A 15 -3.63 65.19 -7.06
CA PRO A 15 -5.02 64.81 -6.85
C PRO A 15 -5.17 64.76 -5.33
N GLN A 16 -5.76 65.84 -4.78
CA GLN A 16 -6.06 65.90 -3.36
C GLN A 16 -6.81 64.63 -3.03
N ASP A 17 -6.38 63.97 -1.97
CA ASP A 17 -7.26 63.05 -1.28
C ASP A 17 -8.65 63.71 -1.19
N PRO A 18 -9.76 63.09 -1.60
CA PRO A 18 -11.10 63.67 -1.40
C PRO A 18 -11.37 64.10 0.05
N TYR A 19 -10.54 63.64 0.99
CA TYR A 19 -10.52 63.99 2.40
C TYR A 19 -9.57 65.16 2.77
N LEU A 20 -8.87 65.76 1.81
CA LEU A 20 -8.10 66.98 2.04
C LEU A 20 -9.02 68.19 1.93
N PRO A 21 -9.07 69.09 2.94
CA PRO A 21 -9.80 70.33 2.78
C PRO A 21 -9.16 71.17 1.66
N GLN A 22 -10.00 71.80 0.84
CA GLN A 22 -9.54 72.68 -0.24
C GLN A 22 -8.85 73.94 0.27
N VAL A 23 -9.10 74.29 1.54
CA VAL A 23 -8.56 75.47 2.23
C VAL A 23 -7.97 74.97 3.56
N ASP A 24 -6.76 75.44 3.89
CA ASP A 24 -6.11 75.10 5.15
C ASP A 24 -7.00 75.54 6.34
N PRO A 25 -7.24 74.66 7.33
CA PRO A 25 -8.02 75.03 8.51
C PRO A 25 -7.25 76.06 9.36
N GLU A 26 -7.94 77.12 9.80
CA GLU A 26 -7.36 78.20 10.60
C GLU A 26 -7.69 78.05 12.09
N GLY A 27 -6.74 77.58 12.90
CA GLY A 27 -6.92 77.37 14.34
C GLY A 27 -6.94 75.89 14.73
N PRO A 28 -7.24 75.54 16.00
CA PRO A 28 -7.32 74.16 16.46
C PRO A 28 -8.34 73.36 15.66
N SER A 29 -7.86 72.37 14.92
CA SER A 29 -8.71 71.51 14.12
C SER A 29 -8.20 70.09 14.15
N PHE A 30 -9.10 69.13 14.24
CA PHE A 30 -8.71 67.73 14.23
C PHE A 30 -9.61 66.95 13.29
N LEU A 31 -9.06 65.86 12.75
CA LEU A 31 -9.86 64.85 12.06
C LEU A 31 -10.34 63.82 13.08
N ASP A 32 -11.64 63.72 13.28
CA ASP A 32 -12.24 62.65 14.09
C ASP A 32 -11.92 61.28 13.46
N THR A 33 -12.01 60.23 14.26
CA THR A 33 -12.00 58.81 13.86
C THR A 33 -12.95 58.46 12.73
N ALA A 34 -14.07 59.18 12.61
CA ALA A 34 -14.99 59.06 11.49
C ALA A 34 -14.58 59.91 10.27
N ALA A 35 -13.32 60.36 10.20
CA ALA A 35 -12.84 61.32 9.21
C ALA A 35 -13.84 62.48 9.04
N CYS A 36 -14.22 63.12 10.14
CA CYS A 36 -14.91 64.40 10.09
C CYS A 36 -13.91 65.50 10.41
N LEU A 37 -13.90 66.56 9.62
CA LEU A 37 -13.07 67.72 9.91
C LEU A 37 -13.78 68.54 10.98
N CYS A 38 -13.22 68.51 12.19
CA CYS A 38 -13.72 69.24 13.35
C CYS A 38 -12.81 70.43 13.62
N ALA A 39 -13.39 71.61 13.79
CA ALA A 39 -12.63 72.79 14.19
C ALA A 39 -13.37 73.61 15.22
N LEU A 40 -12.62 74.20 16.14
CA LEU A 40 -13.17 75.12 17.12
C LEU A 40 -13.53 76.43 16.42
N ARG A 41 -14.76 76.90 16.58
CA ARG A 41 -15.27 78.13 15.96
C ARG A 41 -16.11 78.92 16.95
N THR A 42 -16.16 80.24 16.77
CA THR A 42 -17.20 81.09 17.37
C THR A 42 -18.43 81.10 16.47
N THR A 43 -19.61 81.03 17.07
CA THR A 43 -20.88 81.27 16.36
C THR A 43 -21.16 82.77 16.28
N GLY A 44 -21.70 83.25 15.15
CA GLY A 44 -21.75 84.67 14.82
C GLY A 44 -22.49 85.59 15.83
N ASP A 45 -22.12 86.87 15.75
CA ASP A 45 -22.51 88.09 16.50
C ASP A 45 -22.14 88.20 17.99
N ASP A 46 -22.01 87.11 18.74
CA ASP A 46 -21.43 87.13 20.09
C ASP A 46 -20.13 86.29 20.13
N GLU A 47 -18.97 86.95 20.17
CA GLU A 47 -17.62 86.33 20.27
C GLU A 47 -17.38 85.53 21.58
N SER A 48 -18.44 85.16 22.31
CA SER A 48 -18.36 84.62 23.67
C SER A 48 -18.64 83.12 23.80
N GLU A 49 -19.19 82.45 22.77
CA GLU A 49 -19.44 81.00 22.77
C GLU A 49 -18.63 80.28 21.68
N ALA A 50 -17.57 79.58 22.08
CA ALA A 50 -16.80 78.72 21.18
C ALA A 50 -17.35 77.29 21.22
N ALA A 51 -17.63 76.73 20.04
CA ALA A 51 -18.10 75.37 19.86
C ALA A 51 -17.33 74.69 18.73
N TRP A 52 -17.15 73.38 18.86
CA TRP A 52 -16.55 72.55 17.83
C TRP A 52 -17.54 72.30 16.71
N HIS A 53 -17.21 72.75 15.51
CA HIS A 53 -17.96 72.44 14.29
C HIS A 53 -17.33 71.25 13.59
N CYS A 54 -18.07 70.17 13.40
CA CYS A 54 -17.64 68.96 12.71
C CYS A 54 -18.44 68.76 11.42
N ILE A 55 -17.74 68.73 10.30
CA ILE A 55 -18.32 68.48 8.99
C ILE A 55 -17.87 67.14 8.43
N GLY A 56 -18.81 66.40 7.84
CA GLY A 56 -18.53 65.14 7.15
C GLY A 56 -18.06 65.35 5.72
N ASN A 57 -18.58 66.39 5.03
CA ASN A 57 -18.12 66.74 3.69
C ASN A 57 -16.88 67.64 3.71
N GLN A 58 -15.70 67.01 3.77
CA GLN A 58 -14.42 67.70 3.93
C GLN A 58 -14.00 68.57 2.73
N THR A 59 -14.58 68.35 1.55
CA THR A 59 -14.28 69.14 0.34
C THR A 59 -14.64 70.62 0.49
N GLN A 60 -15.57 70.93 1.39
CA GLN A 60 -16.07 72.28 1.57
C GLN A 60 -15.20 73.07 2.56
N GLY A 61 -14.44 72.42 3.45
CA GLY A 61 -13.66 73.09 4.49
C GLY A 61 -14.53 73.61 5.64
N VAL A 62 -14.10 73.36 6.89
CA VAL A 62 -14.92 73.55 8.11
C VAL A 62 -15.26 75.00 8.45
N TYR A 63 -14.54 75.96 7.87
CA TYR A 63 -14.74 77.40 8.05
C TYR A 63 -15.61 78.05 6.96
N THR A 64 -15.92 77.34 5.87
CA THR A 64 -16.64 77.91 4.73
C THR A 64 -18.16 77.62 4.78
N THR A 65 -18.57 76.59 5.51
CA THR A 65 -19.96 76.17 5.66
C THR A 65 -20.42 76.25 7.11
N ASN A 66 -21.73 76.32 7.28
CA ASN A 66 -22.39 76.31 8.59
C ASN A 66 -23.22 75.03 8.81
N ASN A 67 -23.18 74.11 7.85
CA ASN A 67 -23.84 72.80 7.91
C ASN A 67 -22.89 71.80 8.56
N GLY A 68 -23.38 70.96 9.46
CA GLY A 68 -22.56 69.97 10.17
C GLY A 68 -23.12 69.72 11.57
N LYS A 69 -22.42 68.88 12.34
CA LYS A 69 -22.70 68.65 13.76
C LYS A 69 -21.84 69.58 14.60
N TRP A 70 -22.42 70.17 15.64
CA TRP A 70 -21.74 71.06 16.55
C TRP A 70 -21.66 70.44 17.94
N PHE A 71 -20.58 70.72 18.68
CA PHE A 71 -20.36 70.19 20.02
C PHE A 71 -19.80 71.28 20.95
N PRO A 72 -20.25 71.37 22.21
CA PRO A 72 -19.69 72.32 23.16
C PRO A 72 -18.28 71.88 23.58
N THR A 73 -17.48 72.78 24.15
CA THR A 73 -16.13 72.43 24.63
C THR A 73 -16.18 71.74 25.99
N VAL A 74 -15.37 70.69 26.22
CA VAL A 74 -15.36 69.93 27.49
C VAL A 74 -14.95 70.80 28.69
N ASN A 75 -14.02 71.75 28.48
CA ASN A 75 -13.47 72.59 29.55
C ASN A 75 -13.94 74.05 29.50
N GLY A 76 -14.90 74.40 28.62
CA GLY A 76 -15.39 75.79 28.48
C GLY A 76 -14.37 76.78 27.91
N GLY A 77 -13.32 76.31 27.23
CA GLY A 77 -12.28 77.17 26.66
C GLY A 77 -12.71 77.82 25.35
N ASN A 78 -12.47 79.13 25.22
CA ASN A 78 -12.85 79.95 24.05
C ASN A 78 -11.67 80.32 23.12
N ALA A 79 -10.49 79.71 23.31
CA ALA A 79 -9.29 80.07 22.55
C ALA A 79 -9.30 79.44 21.15
N VAL A 80 -9.62 80.23 20.13
CA VAL A 80 -9.71 79.79 18.72
C VAL A 80 -8.39 79.99 17.94
N ASP A 81 -7.44 80.77 18.48
CA ASP A 81 -6.16 81.12 17.85
C ASP A 81 -5.00 80.12 18.13
N GLY A 82 -5.34 78.88 18.50
CA GLY A 82 -4.35 77.83 18.78
C GLY A 82 -3.75 77.20 17.52
N LYS A 83 -2.71 76.38 17.69
CA LYS A 83 -2.15 75.60 16.56
C LYS A 83 -3.16 74.56 16.09
N VAL A 84 -3.05 74.20 14.81
CA VAL A 84 -3.90 73.16 14.18
C VAL A 84 -3.88 71.85 14.97
N ASP A 85 -2.76 71.47 15.59
CA ASP A 85 -2.58 70.25 16.36
C ASP A 85 -2.90 70.36 17.87
N ASP A 86 -3.53 71.45 18.34
CA ASP A 86 -3.81 71.67 19.75
C ASP A 86 -4.92 70.74 20.30
N LEU A 87 -4.55 69.86 21.22
CA LEU A 87 -5.41 68.85 21.86
C LEU A 87 -5.96 69.27 23.24
N SER A 88 -5.66 70.49 23.70
CA SER A 88 -5.92 70.91 25.09
C SER A 88 -7.42 71.02 25.47
N ASN A 89 -8.33 71.17 24.49
CA ASN A 89 -9.75 71.40 24.75
C ASN A 89 -10.69 70.76 23.70
N GLY A 90 -10.92 69.44 23.77
CA GLY A 90 -11.78 68.73 22.82
C GLY A 90 -13.29 69.00 22.96
N PRO A 91 -14.11 68.51 22.00
CA PRO A 91 -15.58 68.58 22.04
C PRO A 91 -16.20 67.61 23.06
N ASP A 92 -17.29 68.04 23.71
CA ASP A 92 -18.17 67.19 24.51
C ASP A 92 -19.18 66.50 23.59
N THR A 93 -18.84 65.27 23.19
CA THR A 93 -19.63 64.48 22.25
C THR A 93 -20.97 63.99 22.80
N ASN A 94 -21.22 64.13 24.11
CA ASN A 94 -22.49 63.73 24.72
C ASN A 94 -23.64 64.71 24.42
N LYS A 95 -23.32 65.91 23.91
CA LYS A 95 -24.29 66.97 23.62
C LYS A 95 -24.15 67.44 22.17
N PRO A 96 -24.67 66.67 21.20
CA PRO A 96 -24.67 67.10 19.81
C PRO A 96 -25.63 68.28 19.64
N MET A 97 -25.22 69.28 18.87
CA MET A 97 -25.98 70.47 18.56
C MET A 97 -26.02 70.69 17.04
N ARG A 98 -26.95 71.54 16.60
CA ARG A 98 -26.97 72.10 15.24
C ARG A 98 -27.12 73.61 15.28
N LEU A 99 -26.55 74.27 14.28
CA LEU A 99 -26.76 75.71 14.09
C LEU A 99 -28.10 75.95 13.38
N SER A 100 -29.04 76.62 14.05
CA SER A 100 -30.34 76.99 13.50
C SER A 100 -30.55 78.49 13.71
N SER A 101 -30.71 79.25 12.62
CA SER A 101 -30.96 80.70 12.66
C SER A 101 -29.94 81.50 13.50
N GLY A 102 -28.65 81.13 13.45
CA GLY A 102 -27.55 81.83 14.12
C GLY A 102 -27.26 81.38 15.56
N SER A 103 -28.08 80.50 16.16
CA SER A 103 -27.88 79.96 17.51
C SER A 103 -27.70 78.44 17.49
N LEU A 104 -26.91 77.92 18.42
CA LEU A 104 -26.77 76.48 18.65
C LEU A 104 -28.00 75.95 19.39
N THR A 105 -28.54 74.84 18.91
CA THR A 105 -29.69 74.14 19.50
C THR A 105 -29.39 72.65 19.62
N ASP A 106 -29.84 72.01 20.70
CA ASP A 106 -29.62 70.57 20.93
C ASP A 106 -30.21 69.72 19.79
N LEU A 107 -29.43 68.72 19.35
CA LEU A 107 -29.78 67.79 18.28
C LEU A 107 -30.43 66.54 18.90
N THR A 108 -31.76 66.41 18.83
CA THR A 108 -32.48 65.24 19.37
C THR A 108 -32.55 64.05 18.41
N ASN A 109 -32.58 64.30 17.10
CA ASN A 109 -32.56 63.31 16.01
C ASN A 109 -31.69 63.84 14.85
N ASP A 110 -31.10 62.93 14.07
CA ASP A 110 -30.21 63.22 12.94
C ASP A 110 -30.93 63.73 11.65
N ASP A 111 -32.22 64.09 11.75
CA ASP A 111 -33.05 64.53 10.63
C ASP A 111 -32.58 65.88 10.06
N GLY A 112 -32.31 65.92 8.74
CA GLY A 112 -31.89 67.13 8.02
C GLY A 112 -30.38 67.31 7.87
N LEU A 113 -29.57 66.43 8.46
CA LEU A 113 -28.13 66.32 8.21
C LEU A 113 -27.86 65.42 6.99
N SER A 114 -26.75 65.67 6.27
CA SER A 114 -26.31 64.76 5.20
C SER A 114 -25.82 63.43 5.80
N VAL A 115 -25.84 62.34 5.03
CA VAL A 115 -25.32 61.02 5.48
C VAL A 115 -23.88 61.14 6.01
N TYR A 116 -23.08 62.03 5.43
CA TYR A 116 -21.71 62.28 5.86
C TYR A 116 -21.65 63.01 7.20
N ASP A 117 -22.50 64.02 7.41
CA ASP A 117 -22.53 64.79 8.66
C ASP A 117 -23.20 64.01 9.80
N GLN A 118 -24.12 63.08 9.49
CA GLN A 118 -24.72 62.15 10.44
C GLN A 118 -23.67 61.22 11.06
N ALA A 119 -22.70 60.76 10.26
CA ALA A 119 -21.62 59.89 10.72
C ALA A 119 -20.59 60.58 11.63
N CYS A 120 -20.62 61.92 11.74
CA CYS A 120 -19.71 62.65 12.62
C CYS A 120 -20.07 62.47 14.09
N THR A 121 -19.16 61.86 14.85
CA THR A 121 -19.31 61.64 16.29
C THR A 121 -18.68 62.74 17.12
N GLY A 122 -17.82 63.57 16.52
CA GLY A 122 -17.03 64.59 17.20
C GLY A 122 -15.97 64.01 18.14
N THR A 123 -15.72 62.70 18.09
CA THR A 123 -14.87 62.02 19.08
C THR A 123 -13.39 62.30 18.84
N ASN A 124 -12.79 63.13 19.69
CA ASN A 124 -11.34 63.34 19.63
C ASN A 124 -10.58 62.09 20.14
N ARG A 125 -10.28 61.13 19.25
CA ARG A 125 -9.22 60.15 19.50
C ARG A 125 -7.91 60.66 18.90
N PRO A 126 -6.90 60.98 19.73
CA PRO A 126 -5.71 61.71 19.29
C PRO A 126 -4.78 60.92 18.36
N SER A 127 -4.98 59.61 18.21
CA SER A 127 -4.08 58.76 17.42
C SER A 127 -4.15 59.04 15.92
N PHE A 128 -5.31 59.39 15.38
CA PHE A 128 -5.48 59.62 13.94
C PHE A 128 -5.22 61.09 13.59
N SER A 129 -5.92 62.01 14.26
CA SER A 129 -5.79 63.46 14.06
C SER A 129 -4.36 63.97 14.22
N ALA A 130 -3.70 63.67 15.34
CA ALA A 130 -2.37 64.20 15.62
C ALA A 130 -1.34 63.66 14.62
N THR A 131 -1.45 62.39 14.22
CA THR A 131 -0.53 61.81 13.22
C THR A 131 -0.74 62.39 11.83
N PHE A 132 -1.97 62.73 11.45
CA PHE A 132 -2.25 63.36 10.16
C PHE A 132 -1.64 64.76 10.06
N TYR A 133 -1.91 65.64 11.03
CA TYR A 133 -1.38 67.01 11.00
C TYR A 133 0.13 67.06 11.26
N ALA A 134 0.68 66.13 12.06
CA ALA A 134 2.12 65.96 12.20
C ALA A 134 2.76 65.53 10.87
N ALA A 135 2.17 64.56 10.16
CA ALA A 135 2.64 64.14 8.84
C ALA A 135 2.60 65.27 7.83
N TRP A 136 1.51 66.05 7.84
CA TRP A 136 1.36 67.23 7.00
C TRP A 136 2.46 68.27 7.27
N SER A 137 2.75 68.55 8.54
CA SER A 137 3.85 69.42 8.95
C SER A 137 5.23 68.89 8.53
N GLU A 138 5.43 67.57 8.59
CA GLU A 138 6.65 66.88 8.12
C GLU A 138 6.81 67.03 6.59
N ILE A 139 5.73 66.85 5.83
CA ILE A 139 5.69 67.03 4.37
C ILE A 139 6.00 68.47 3.98
N GLN A 140 5.38 69.47 4.63
CA GLN A 140 5.68 70.89 4.39
C GLN A 140 7.13 71.23 4.72
N SER A 141 7.73 70.51 5.68
CA SER A 141 9.14 70.63 6.04
C SER A 141 10.09 69.83 5.13
N ASN A 142 9.59 69.24 4.03
CA ASN A 142 10.30 68.39 3.09
C ASN A 142 11.01 67.19 3.73
N GLN A 143 10.41 66.66 4.82
CA GLN A 143 10.85 65.45 5.50
C GLN A 143 9.99 64.27 5.03
N GLN A 144 10.54 63.05 5.07
CA GLN A 144 9.70 61.86 4.87
C GLN A 144 8.70 61.78 6.02
N PRO A 145 7.38 61.84 5.75
CA PRO A 145 6.39 61.75 6.79
C PRO A 145 6.50 60.37 7.44
N LYS A 146 6.84 60.36 8.73
CA LYS A 146 6.87 59.16 9.57
C LYS A 146 5.51 58.93 10.21
N SER A 147 4.75 60.02 10.35
CA SER A 147 3.36 60.01 10.77
C SER A 147 2.48 59.70 9.54
N ALA A 148 1.48 58.84 9.67
CA ALA A 148 0.82 58.20 8.53
C ALA A 148 -0.17 59.12 7.77
N ALA A 149 0.32 59.97 6.87
CA ALA A 149 -0.52 60.64 5.88
C ALA A 149 -1.19 59.61 4.94
N PRO A 150 -2.44 59.84 4.49
CA PRO A 150 -3.07 59.00 3.49
C PRO A 150 -2.24 59.02 2.19
N CYS A 151 -1.72 57.86 1.81
CA CYS A 151 -1.07 57.59 0.54
C CYS A 151 0.12 58.49 0.11
N TYR A 152 0.94 59.07 1.01
CA TYR A 152 2.05 59.94 0.56
C TYR A 152 3.23 59.17 -0.08
N ARG A 153 3.74 59.68 -1.22
CA ARG A 153 5.06 59.31 -1.80
C ARG A 153 5.93 60.56 -1.99
N PRO A 154 7.27 60.43 -1.87
CA PRO A 154 8.21 61.56 -2.00
C PRO A 154 8.06 62.36 -3.31
N ASP A 155 7.54 61.74 -4.36
CA ASP A 155 7.45 62.30 -5.71
C ASP A 155 6.15 63.09 -5.95
N GLY A 156 5.24 63.16 -4.97
CA GLY A 156 4.00 63.92 -5.08
C GLY A 156 2.99 63.41 -6.12
N GLN A 157 3.03 62.13 -6.49
CA GLN A 157 2.18 61.54 -7.54
C GLN A 157 1.22 60.44 -7.05
N ALA A 158 1.15 60.19 -5.75
CA ALA A 158 0.34 59.10 -5.23
C ALA A 158 -1.12 59.55 -5.03
N VAL A 159 -2.04 58.87 -5.72
CA VAL A 159 -3.49 59.09 -5.61
C VAL A 159 -4.11 57.87 -4.91
N PRO A 160 -4.89 58.05 -3.82
CA PRO A 160 -5.67 56.96 -3.25
C PRO A 160 -6.68 56.42 -4.26
N ILE A 161 -6.72 55.11 -4.43
CA ILE A 161 -7.79 54.45 -5.19
C ILE A 161 -8.85 53.99 -4.19
N ARG A 162 -10.07 54.54 -4.29
CA ARG A 162 -11.21 54.07 -3.50
C ARG A 162 -11.58 52.64 -3.91
N ILE A 163 -11.71 51.76 -2.92
CA ILE A 163 -11.98 50.33 -3.16
C ILE A 163 -13.48 50.02 -3.08
N VAL A 164 -14.21 50.69 -2.18
CA VAL A 164 -15.64 50.40 -1.92
C VAL A 164 -16.47 51.68 -2.05
N GLU A 165 -17.67 51.58 -2.60
CA GLU A 165 -18.64 52.68 -2.64
C GLU A 165 -19.41 52.83 -1.31
N ALA A 166 -20.05 53.98 -1.09
CA ALA A 166 -20.69 54.30 0.20
C ALA A 166 -21.95 53.45 0.41
N ASP A 167 -22.70 53.21 -0.66
CA ASP A 167 -23.91 52.36 -0.64
C ASP A 167 -23.54 50.90 -0.32
N ASP A 168 -22.47 50.39 -0.94
CA ASP A 168 -21.93 49.05 -0.68
C ASP A 168 -21.39 48.90 0.75
N TRP A 169 -20.73 49.92 1.28
CA TRP A 169 -20.24 49.95 2.66
C TRP A 169 -21.38 49.94 3.68
N ASN A 170 -22.45 50.69 3.42
CA ASN A 170 -23.65 50.68 4.27
C ASN A 170 -24.39 49.34 4.23
N ALA A 171 -24.35 48.64 3.09
CA ALA A 171 -24.98 47.33 2.94
C ALA A 171 -24.16 46.18 3.55
N ASN A 172 -22.84 46.16 3.32
CA ASN A 172 -21.98 45.00 3.58
C ASN A 172 -20.88 45.23 4.62
N GLY A 173 -20.54 46.49 4.95
CA GLY A 173 -19.44 46.84 5.86
C GLY A 173 -18.06 46.42 5.35
N CYS A 174 -17.16 46.08 6.29
CA CYS A 174 -15.86 45.50 5.97
C CYS A 174 -16.06 44.06 5.46
N ALA A 175 -15.39 43.69 4.36
CA ALA A 175 -15.50 42.32 3.87
C ALA A 175 -14.98 41.30 4.91
N PRO A 176 -15.59 40.11 5.02
CA PRO A 176 -15.19 39.10 5.98
C PRO A 176 -13.70 38.75 5.88
N GLY A 177 -13.05 38.56 7.02
CA GLY A 177 -11.61 38.25 7.11
C GLY A 177 -10.68 39.45 7.03
N PHE A 178 -11.20 40.65 6.76
CA PHE A 178 -10.47 41.92 6.87
C PHE A 178 -10.81 42.66 8.17
N LEU A 179 -9.89 43.51 8.59
CA LEU A 179 -10.01 44.44 9.70
C LEU A 179 -9.97 45.86 9.16
N CYS A 180 -11.05 46.59 9.40
CA CYS A 180 -11.27 47.97 8.97
C CYS A 180 -11.47 48.86 10.22
N GLU A 181 -10.41 49.02 11.03
CA GLU A 181 -10.47 49.67 12.36
C GLU A 181 -10.87 51.16 12.29
N ASN A 182 -10.43 51.87 11.25
CA ASN A 182 -10.63 53.33 11.10
C ASN A 182 -11.60 53.68 9.96
N ASN A 183 -12.25 52.70 9.33
CA ASN A 183 -13.12 52.95 8.19
C ASN A 183 -14.55 53.27 8.63
N THR A 184 -15.14 54.30 8.02
CA THR A 184 -16.52 54.73 8.22
C THR A 184 -17.14 55.12 6.87
N VAL A 185 -18.41 55.55 6.87
CA VAL A 185 -19.08 56.06 5.65
C VAL A 185 -18.31 57.24 5.03
N ASN A 186 -17.62 58.01 5.86
CA ASN A 186 -16.78 59.15 5.48
C ASN A 186 -15.32 58.76 5.22
N SER A 187 -14.91 57.54 5.52
CA SER A 187 -13.53 57.06 5.37
C SER A 187 -13.50 55.67 4.78
N LEU A 188 -13.91 55.59 3.52
CA LEU A 188 -14.03 54.31 2.85
C LEU A 188 -12.67 53.66 2.61
N PRO A 189 -12.62 52.31 2.51
CA PRO A 189 -11.39 51.60 2.23
C PRO A 189 -10.68 52.12 0.98
N GLN A 190 -9.38 52.39 1.14
CA GLN A 190 -8.53 52.96 0.10
C GLN A 190 -7.29 52.12 -0.13
N TYR A 191 -6.84 52.09 -1.39
CA TYR A 191 -5.57 51.50 -1.79
C TYR A 191 -4.54 52.60 -2.05
N CYS A 192 -3.44 52.56 -1.31
CA CYS A 192 -2.30 53.43 -1.54
C CYS A 192 -1.19 52.69 -2.31
N PRO A 193 -0.48 53.37 -3.23
CA PRO A 193 0.68 52.81 -3.92
C PRO A 193 1.76 52.38 -2.90
N PRO A 194 2.25 51.13 -2.96
CA PRO A 194 3.13 50.60 -1.93
C PRO A 194 4.51 51.24 -1.90
N ALA A 195 5.05 51.52 -0.72
CA ALA A 195 6.48 51.83 -0.59
C ALA A 195 7.31 50.62 -1.05
N ASP A 196 8.50 50.85 -1.62
CA ASP A 196 9.32 49.78 -2.25
C ASP A 196 9.53 48.57 -1.32
N GLN A 197 9.79 48.81 -0.04
CA GLN A 197 9.97 47.76 0.97
C GLN A 197 8.71 46.91 1.15
N CYS A 198 7.55 47.55 1.22
CA CYS A 198 6.29 46.84 1.33
C CYS A 198 5.83 46.22 0.00
N GLN A 199 6.19 46.82 -1.14
CA GLN A 199 5.93 46.23 -2.45
C GLN A 199 6.73 44.94 -2.61
N MET A 200 8.01 44.95 -2.20
CA MET A 200 8.84 43.76 -2.12
C MET A 200 8.25 42.72 -1.17
N ALA A 201 7.75 43.13 0.01
CA ALA A 201 7.06 42.21 0.93
C ALA A 201 5.81 41.58 0.30
N ARG A 202 4.91 42.37 -0.32
CA ARG A 202 3.72 41.87 -1.01
C ARG A 202 4.08 40.91 -2.14
N LEU A 203 5.10 41.22 -2.95
CA LEU A 203 5.61 40.35 -4.01
C LEU A 203 6.27 39.07 -3.47
N ALA A 204 6.80 39.11 -2.25
CA ALA A 204 7.34 37.95 -1.54
C ALA A 204 6.29 37.15 -0.76
N SER A 205 4.98 37.45 -0.94
CA SER A 205 3.87 36.85 -0.18
C SER A 205 3.95 37.10 1.33
N MET A 206 4.55 38.22 1.73
CA MET A 206 4.67 38.66 3.12
C MET A 206 3.80 39.90 3.35
N THR A 207 3.25 40.03 4.56
CA THR A 207 2.64 41.29 5.00
C THR A 207 3.73 42.35 5.19
N CYS A 208 3.41 43.62 4.93
CA CYS A 208 4.39 44.67 5.16
C CYS A 208 4.64 44.82 6.66
N MET A 209 5.85 44.48 7.11
CA MET A 209 6.24 44.58 8.50
C MET A 209 7.36 45.60 8.65
N VAL A 210 7.13 46.63 9.48
CA VAL A 210 8.13 47.61 9.87
C VAL A 210 8.32 47.46 11.39
N ASN A 211 9.55 47.19 11.84
CA ASN A 211 9.87 46.94 13.26
C ASN A 211 9.00 45.87 13.94
N GLY A 212 8.54 44.85 13.18
CA GLY A 212 7.74 43.74 13.70
C GLY A 212 6.25 44.02 13.86
N GLN A 213 5.76 45.18 13.42
CA GLN A 213 4.34 45.51 13.37
C GLN A 213 3.86 45.58 11.92
N ASN A 214 2.63 45.10 11.68
CA ASN A 214 2.00 45.20 10.37
C ASN A 214 1.71 46.66 10.06
N PHE A 215 2.26 47.14 8.95
CA PHE A 215 2.22 48.54 8.56
C PHE A 215 1.21 48.70 7.40
N PRO A 216 0.02 49.26 7.64
CA PRO A 216 -0.90 49.61 6.56
C PRO A 216 -0.33 50.81 5.78
N MET A 217 -0.56 50.87 4.48
CA MET A 217 -0.12 52.00 3.66
C MET A 217 -1.14 53.10 3.79
N GLY A 218 -1.11 53.78 4.93
CA GLY A 218 -2.11 54.77 5.29
C GLY A 218 -3.19 54.22 6.22
N PRO A 219 -3.97 55.11 6.84
CA PRO A 219 -4.85 54.79 7.96
C PRO A 219 -6.15 54.06 7.58
N PHE A 220 -6.54 54.07 6.30
CA PHE A 220 -7.79 53.52 5.78
C PHE A 220 -7.61 52.29 4.88
N GLU A 221 -6.39 51.75 4.79
CA GLU A 221 -6.14 50.49 4.10
C GLU A 221 -6.72 49.33 4.93
N PRO A 222 -7.63 48.51 4.37
CA PRO A 222 -8.12 47.33 5.07
C PRO A 222 -6.99 46.30 5.18
N VAL A 223 -6.77 45.80 6.40
CA VAL A 223 -5.70 44.82 6.68
C VAL A 223 -6.30 43.45 6.92
N VAL A 224 -5.63 42.38 6.48
CA VAL A 224 -6.08 41.01 6.78
C VAL A 224 -6.03 40.77 8.29
N CYS A 225 -7.08 40.17 8.86
CA CYS A 225 -7.09 39.81 10.28
C CYS A 225 -5.92 38.86 10.58
N GLN A 226 -5.06 39.23 11.52
CA GLN A 226 -3.84 38.48 11.79
C GLN A 226 -4.14 37.13 12.45
N GLN A 227 -3.39 36.09 12.06
CA GLN A 227 -3.45 34.78 12.72
C GLN A 227 -3.28 34.90 14.25
N GLY A 228 -3.98 34.05 15.01
CA GLY A 228 -4.06 34.14 16.47
C GLY A 228 -5.12 35.14 16.97
N TYR A 229 -5.73 35.90 16.07
CA TYR A 229 -6.89 36.76 16.31
C TYR A 229 -8.00 36.40 15.33
N TYR A 230 -9.24 36.71 15.68
CA TYR A 230 -10.38 36.67 14.76
C TYR A 230 -11.10 38.01 14.76
N CYS A 231 -11.71 38.34 13.63
CA CYS A 231 -12.37 39.62 13.39
C CYS A 231 -13.83 39.34 13.04
N PRO A 232 -14.77 39.38 14.01
CA PRO A 232 -16.17 39.12 13.74
C PRO A 232 -16.78 40.25 12.89
N PRO A 233 -17.76 39.97 12.01
CA PRO A 233 -18.51 41.02 11.31
C PRO A 233 -19.10 42.02 12.31
N PRO A 234 -18.95 43.35 12.13
CA PRO A 234 -18.61 44.06 10.88
C PRO A 234 -17.09 44.31 10.62
N GLY A 235 -16.18 43.64 11.33
CA GLY A 235 -14.74 43.69 11.05
C GLY A 235 -14.01 44.94 11.59
N VAL A 236 -14.52 45.55 12.66
CA VAL A 236 -13.96 46.79 13.26
C VAL A 236 -13.01 46.49 14.43
N GLU A 237 -13.20 45.36 15.11
CA GLU A 237 -12.40 44.96 16.26
C GLU A 237 -11.69 43.62 16.00
N LYS A 238 -10.48 43.48 16.55
CA LYS A 238 -9.73 42.21 16.55
C LYS A 238 -9.76 41.60 17.95
N ILE A 239 -10.17 40.34 18.05
CA ILE A 239 -10.28 39.63 19.33
C ILE A 239 -9.28 38.49 19.35
N GLN A 240 -8.55 38.33 20.47
CA GLN A 240 -7.59 37.24 20.62
C GLN A 240 -8.30 35.89 20.66
N CYS A 241 -7.75 34.89 19.96
CA CYS A 241 -8.34 33.55 19.91
C CYS A 241 -8.46 32.94 21.32
N PRO A 242 -9.65 32.49 21.76
CA PRO A 242 -9.84 31.92 23.08
C PRO A 242 -9.16 30.55 23.23
N LYS A 243 -8.86 30.16 24.48
CA LYS A 243 -8.26 28.84 24.78
C LYS A 243 -9.15 27.70 24.25
N GLY A 244 -8.55 26.68 23.64
CA GLY A 244 -9.27 25.56 23.03
C GLY A 244 -9.70 25.80 21.57
N THR A 245 -9.37 26.96 21.00
CA THR A 245 -9.59 27.28 19.60
C THR A 245 -8.29 27.79 18.96
N TYR A 246 -8.20 27.75 17.64
CA TYR A 246 -7.13 28.38 16.87
C TYR A 246 -7.72 29.28 15.80
N CYS A 247 -6.97 30.31 15.41
CA CYS A 247 -7.42 31.33 14.48
C CYS A 247 -6.39 31.49 13.35
N GLN A 248 -6.81 31.12 12.15
CA GLN A 248 -6.03 31.28 10.92
C GLN A 248 -6.06 32.75 10.46
N PRO A 249 -5.17 33.18 9.54
CA PRO A 249 -5.28 34.48 8.91
C PRO A 249 -6.70 34.69 8.35
N GLY A 250 -7.29 35.86 8.62
CA GLY A 250 -8.64 36.27 8.22
C GLY A 250 -9.79 35.44 8.76
N ALA A 251 -9.61 34.77 9.90
CA ALA A 251 -10.71 34.10 10.59
C ALA A 251 -11.79 35.09 11.05
N THR A 252 -13.04 34.86 10.66
CA THR A 252 -14.22 35.59 11.14
C THR A 252 -14.75 35.06 12.47
N SER A 253 -14.48 33.78 12.75
CA SER A 253 -14.84 33.08 13.99
C SER A 253 -13.73 32.12 14.41
N PRO A 254 -13.57 31.84 15.72
CA PRO A 254 -12.54 30.94 16.21
C PRO A 254 -12.86 29.47 15.86
N THR A 255 -11.88 28.74 15.32
CA THR A 255 -12.08 27.33 14.96
C THR A 255 -11.79 26.40 16.15
N PRO A 256 -12.71 25.48 16.51
CA PRO A 256 -12.52 24.60 17.66
C PRO A 256 -11.47 23.52 17.38
N CYS A 257 -10.57 23.31 18.34
CA CYS A 257 -9.59 22.23 18.26
C CYS A 257 -10.23 20.86 18.54
N LEU A 258 -9.67 19.78 17.97
CA LEU A 258 -10.12 18.43 18.29
C LEU A 258 -9.85 18.09 19.76
N THR A 259 -10.69 17.20 20.30
CA THR A 259 -10.55 16.71 21.68
C THR A 259 -9.18 16.04 21.88
N GLY A 260 -8.37 16.59 22.79
CA GLY A 260 -7.01 16.10 23.08
C GLY A 260 -5.89 16.86 22.37
N SER A 261 -6.20 17.88 21.56
CA SER A 261 -5.22 18.80 20.98
C SER A 261 -4.81 19.91 21.95
N ARG A 262 -3.59 20.45 21.78
CA ARG A 262 -3.09 21.60 22.57
C ARG A 262 -3.29 22.90 21.81
N CYS A 263 -4.17 23.77 22.31
CA CYS A 263 -4.44 25.10 21.77
C CYS A 263 -4.46 26.14 22.89
N GLU A 264 -3.40 26.93 22.99
CA GLU A 264 -3.27 28.02 23.96
C GLU A 264 -4.02 29.28 23.49
N ALA A 265 -4.17 30.28 24.36
CA ALA A 265 -4.78 31.55 23.96
C ALA A 265 -3.93 32.22 22.87
N GLY A 266 -4.54 32.60 21.76
CA GLY A 266 -3.83 33.12 20.58
C GLY A 266 -3.14 32.05 19.72
N ALA A 267 -3.54 30.78 19.81
CA ALA A 267 -3.01 29.73 18.94
C ALA A 267 -3.30 30.01 17.46
N THR A 268 -2.28 29.85 16.60
CA THR A 268 -2.39 30.02 15.15
C THR A 268 -2.68 28.71 14.42
N TYR A 269 -2.34 27.57 15.03
CA TYR A 269 -2.57 26.24 14.48
C TYR A 269 -2.89 25.26 15.60
N GLU A 270 -3.43 24.10 15.21
CA GLU A 270 -3.72 23.00 16.12
C GLU A 270 -2.53 22.04 16.21
N LEU A 271 -2.08 21.69 17.43
CA LEU A 271 -1.10 20.63 17.64
C LEU A 271 -1.78 19.34 18.15
N PHE A 272 -2.02 18.40 17.25
CA PHE A 272 -2.67 17.12 17.56
C PHE A 272 -1.66 16.03 17.92
N LEU A 273 -1.37 15.87 19.21
CA LEU A 273 -0.37 14.91 19.72
C LEU A 273 -0.92 13.49 19.95
N VAL A 274 -2.24 13.30 19.95
CA VAL A 274 -2.87 12.00 20.22
C VAL A 274 -2.36 10.88 19.29
N PRO A 275 -2.23 11.08 17.96
CA PRO A 275 -1.73 10.03 17.07
C PRO A 275 -0.29 9.62 17.38
N LEU A 276 0.56 10.55 17.82
CA LEU A 276 1.92 10.26 18.25
C LEU A 276 1.92 9.42 19.53
N VAL A 277 1.08 9.76 20.51
CA VAL A 277 0.94 8.97 21.74
C VAL A 277 0.40 7.57 21.42
N VAL A 278 -0.61 7.47 20.55
CA VAL A 278 -1.17 6.19 20.09
C VAL A 278 -0.10 5.36 19.37
N LEU A 279 0.69 5.98 18.48
CA LEU A 279 1.79 5.34 17.78
C LEU A 279 2.81 4.78 18.78
N ILE A 280 3.28 5.59 19.73
CA ILE A 280 4.25 5.17 20.76
C ILE A 280 3.67 4.03 21.60
N LEU A 281 2.41 4.13 22.03
CA LEU A 281 1.76 3.06 22.81
C LEU A 281 1.66 1.77 22.00
N VAL A 282 1.27 1.84 20.73
CA VAL A 282 1.20 0.69 19.82
C VAL A 282 2.58 0.06 19.64
N ASP A 283 3.60 0.86 19.35
CA ASP A 283 4.96 0.38 19.14
C ASP A 283 5.54 -0.26 20.42
N VAL A 284 5.33 0.38 21.58
CA VAL A 284 5.73 -0.19 22.88
C VAL A 284 5.00 -1.50 23.15
N LEU A 285 3.68 -1.58 22.90
CA LEU A 285 2.91 -2.80 23.09
C LEU A 285 3.37 -3.93 22.15
N VAL A 286 3.68 -3.61 20.89
CA VAL A 286 4.20 -4.57 19.91
C VAL A 286 5.59 -5.06 20.34
N ILE A 287 6.49 -4.17 20.74
CA ILE A 287 7.84 -4.51 21.21
C ILE A 287 7.76 -5.35 22.50
N MET A 288 6.95 -4.92 23.48
CA MET A 288 6.72 -5.66 24.72
C MET A 288 6.12 -7.04 24.45
N GLY A 289 5.16 -7.15 23.52
CA GLY A 289 4.59 -8.42 23.10
C GLY A 289 5.64 -9.36 22.49
N ILE A 290 6.57 -8.82 21.69
CA ILE A 290 7.69 -9.58 21.12
C ILE A 290 8.66 -10.04 22.22
N ILE A 291 9.02 -9.16 23.16
CA ILE A 291 9.92 -9.48 24.28
C ILE A 291 9.29 -10.55 25.17
N VAL A 292 8.04 -10.37 25.58
CA VAL A 292 7.29 -11.34 26.40
C VAL A 292 7.17 -12.68 25.67
N HIS A 293 6.91 -12.67 24.36
CA HIS A 293 6.88 -13.90 23.57
C HIS A 293 8.25 -14.58 23.50
N ALA A 294 9.33 -13.81 23.30
CA ALA A 294 10.70 -14.32 23.29
C ALA A 294 11.12 -14.90 24.65
N LEU A 295 10.75 -14.23 25.75
CA LEU A 295 10.98 -14.69 27.11
C LEU A 295 10.16 -15.95 27.41
N ARG A 296 8.86 -15.98 27.09
CA ARG A 296 8.02 -17.18 27.23
C ARG A 296 8.55 -18.35 26.42
N LYS A 297 9.04 -18.09 25.21
CA LYS A 297 9.70 -19.12 24.38
C LYS A 297 10.97 -19.63 25.08
N ARG A 298 11.87 -18.76 25.52
CA ARG A 298 13.07 -19.17 26.28
C ARG A 298 12.74 -19.94 27.55
N VAL A 299 11.73 -19.54 28.31
CA VAL A 299 11.31 -20.23 29.54
C VAL A 299 10.67 -21.59 29.23
N LYS A 300 9.89 -21.69 28.14
CA LYS A 300 9.31 -22.96 27.68
C LYS A 300 10.39 -23.90 27.17
N ASP A 301 11.36 -23.40 26.42
CA ASP A 301 12.51 -24.16 25.92
C ASP A 301 13.37 -24.64 27.11
N TYR A 302 13.63 -23.77 28.10
CA TYR A 302 14.33 -24.13 29.34
C TYR A 302 13.57 -25.18 30.18
N ARG A 303 12.24 -25.06 30.32
CA ARG A 303 11.40 -26.07 31.00
C ARG A 303 11.33 -27.39 30.25
N SER A 304 11.33 -27.36 28.91
CA SER A 304 11.40 -28.55 28.06
C SER A 304 12.73 -29.29 28.25
N ASP A 305 13.84 -28.55 28.31
CA ASP A 305 15.19 -29.10 28.53
C ASP A 305 15.39 -29.59 29.98
N HIS A 306 14.71 -29.01 30.97
CA HIS A 306 14.72 -29.52 32.34
C HIS A 306 13.79 -30.73 32.54
N ALA A 307 12.64 -30.79 31.87
CA ALA A 307 11.75 -31.95 31.93
C ALA A 307 12.32 -33.18 31.21
N SER A 308 13.12 -32.99 30.14
CA SER A 308 13.83 -34.08 29.45
C SER A 308 15.04 -34.59 30.24
N ASN A 309 15.67 -33.76 31.07
CA ASN A 309 16.78 -34.17 31.96
C ASN A 309 16.33 -34.87 33.26
N MET A 310 15.04 -34.79 33.64
CA MET A 310 14.53 -35.43 34.88
C MET A 310 14.03 -36.87 34.69
N LYS A 311 14.03 -37.42 33.46
CA LYS A 311 13.68 -38.82 33.18
C LYS A 311 14.84 -39.58 32.54
N ARG A 312 15.80 -40.01 33.37
CA ARG A 312 16.62 -41.26 33.28
C ARG A 312 17.88 -41.14 34.16
N PRO A 313 18.09 -42.00 35.17
CA PRO A 313 19.42 -42.25 35.70
C PRO A 313 20.06 -43.49 35.00
N SER A 314 21.37 -43.40 34.74
CA SER A 314 22.28 -44.49 34.31
C SER A 314 22.12 -44.98 32.84
N ILE A 315 23.15 -45.21 32.00
CA ILE A 315 24.56 -45.59 32.17
C ILE A 315 25.46 -44.79 31.20
N SER A 316 26.72 -44.62 31.63
CA SER A 316 27.88 -43.91 31.07
C SER A 316 28.24 -44.03 29.58
N GLY A 317 28.89 -42.98 29.06
CA GLY A 317 30.03 -43.13 28.12
C GLY A 317 29.95 -42.33 26.81
N VAL A 318 30.60 -41.15 26.81
CA VAL A 318 31.02 -40.34 25.64
C VAL A 318 29.93 -39.46 24.97
N LYS A 319 29.67 -38.30 25.61
CA LYS A 319 29.07 -37.12 24.96
C LYS A 319 30.19 -36.22 24.43
N ALA A 320 30.42 -36.23 23.12
CA ALA A 320 31.08 -35.12 22.45
C ALA A 320 30.09 -33.94 22.34
N GLN A 321 30.59 -32.75 22.70
CA GLN A 321 29.88 -31.48 22.65
C GLN A 321 29.32 -31.20 21.24
N ILE A 322 28.02 -30.88 21.15
CA ILE A 322 27.47 -30.12 20.02
C ILE A 322 27.11 -28.74 20.56
N THR A 323 27.94 -27.77 20.21
CA THR A 323 27.84 -26.36 20.57
C THR A 323 26.71 -25.66 19.83
N GLY A 324 26.14 -24.63 20.47
CA GLY A 324 25.04 -23.85 19.95
C GLY A 324 25.38 -23.02 18.71
N TYR A 325 24.41 -22.96 17.79
CA TYR A 325 24.42 -22.01 16.69
C TYR A 325 24.02 -20.61 17.21
N LYS A 326 25.04 -19.77 17.42
CA LYS A 326 24.91 -18.31 17.42
C LYS A 326 24.89 -17.89 15.95
N ALA A 327 23.89 -17.09 15.54
CA ALA A 327 23.88 -16.50 14.20
C ALA A 327 25.16 -15.66 14.01
N LEU A 328 25.97 -16.01 13.01
CA LEU A 328 27.12 -15.21 12.61
C LEU A 328 26.69 -14.11 11.64
N GLN A 329 27.30 -12.95 11.85
CA GLN A 329 27.14 -11.73 11.06
C GLN A 329 28.13 -11.74 9.88
N HIS A 330 27.82 -10.91 8.88
CA HIS A 330 28.34 -10.86 7.51
C HIS A 330 29.85 -10.95 7.28
N ASP A 331 30.17 -11.41 6.06
CA ASP A 331 31.39 -11.27 5.26
C ASP A 331 32.64 -12.03 5.69
N THR A 332 32.81 -13.22 5.09
CA THR A 332 34.06 -13.66 4.42
C THR A 332 33.82 -15.03 3.78
N ASP A 333 34.19 -15.18 2.52
CA ASP A 333 34.20 -16.46 1.79
C ASP A 333 35.15 -17.44 2.49
N HIS A 334 34.62 -18.54 3.04
CA HIS A 334 35.43 -19.73 3.29
C HIS A 334 34.61 -21.02 3.16
N GLU A 335 35.24 -21.93 2.40
CA GLU A 335 35.09 -23.36 2.20
C GLU A 335 34.14 -24.12 3.14
N MET A 336 33.30 -24.97 2.54
CA MET A 336 32.41 -25.89 3.23
C MET A 336 33.21 -26.85 4.13
N LEU A 337 33.00 -26.75 5.45
CA LEU A 337 33.47 -27.75 6.40
C LEU A 337 32.85 -29.13 6.11
N PRO A 338 33.60 -30.23 6.30
CA PRO A 338 33.14 -31.57 5.97
C PRO A 338 31.96 -31.98 6.87
N MET A 339 30.92 -32.54 6.23
CA MET A 339 29.74 -33.09 6.89
C MET A 339 30.13 -34.09 7.98
N SER A 340 29.77 -33.82 9.24
CA SER A 340 29.67 -34.87 10.25
C SER A 340 28.57 -35.84 9.83
N ALA A 341 28.92 -37.13 9.78
CA ALA A 341 28.12 -38.23 9.26
C ALA A 341 26.63 -38.16 9.66
N THR A 342 25.78 -38.37 8.66
CA THR A 342 24.36 -38.74 8.83
C THR A 342 24.25 -39.81 9.92
N TYR A 343 23.46 -39.54 10.95
CA TYR A 343 23.15 -40.49 12.00
C TYR A 343 22.59 -41.78 11.38
N THR A 344 23.41 -42.83 11.35
CA THR A 344 22.98 -44.20 11.18
C THR A 344 22.63 -44.73 12.57
N PRO A 345 21.38 -45.14 12.85
CA PRO A 345 21.06 -45.71 14.14
C PRO A 345 21.83 -47.03 14.31
N ASN A 346 22.35 -47.26 15.51
CA ASN A 346 23.01 -48.51 15.88
C ASN A 346 22.05 -49.70 15.73
N ARG A 347 22.60 -50.81 15.23
CA ARG A 347 21.92 -52.06 14.86
C ARG A 347 21.45 -52.90 16.07
N THR A 348 21.11 -52.28 17.21
CA THR A 348 20.86 -53.01 18.48
C THR A 348 19.44 -52.94 19.03
N ASP A 349 18.50 -52.25 18.37
CA ASP A 349 17.08 -52.34 18.73
C ASP A 349 16.44 -53.52 17.98
N THR A 350 15.92 -54.50 18.73
CA THR A 350 15.31 -55.75 18.26
C THR A 350 14.04 -55.58 17.43
N HIS A 351 13.58 -54.34 17.22
CA HIS A 351 12.60 -53.97 16.21
C HIS A 351 13.26 -53.01 15.23
N GLY A 352 13.72 -53.55 14.09
CA GLY A 352 14.32 -52.78 13.00
C GLY A 352 13.42 -51.61 12.58
N THR A 353 14.04 -50.57 12.00
CA THR A 353 13.36 -49.42 11.39
C THR A 353 12.14 -49.91 10.61
N GLY A 354 10.93 -49.70 11.15
CA GLY A 354 9.79 -50.53 10.77
C GLY A 354 9.22 -50.32 9.37
N PHE A 355 9.93 -49.58 8.51
CA PHE A 355 9.70 -49.48 7.07
C PHE A 355 10.58 -50.45 6.26
N GLN A 356 11.75 -50.88 6.77
CA GLN A 356 12.55 -51.94 6.15
C GLN A 356 11.75 -53.25 6.10
N ALA A 357 10.97 -53.54 7.14
CA ALA A 357 10.07 -54.70 7.18
C ALA A 357 9.00 -54.71 6.07
N ALA A 358 8.56 -53.54 5.58
CA ALA A 358 7.65 -53.45 4.44
C ALA A 358 8.36 -53.80 3.10
N LEU A 359 9.68 -53.63 3.04
CA LEU A 359 10.53 -54.02 1.91
C LEU A 359 10.88 -55.52 1.91
N ASP A 360 10.60 -56.25 2.98
CA ASP A 360 10.87 -57.68 3.11
C ASP A 360 9.63 -58.57 2.83
N TYR A 361 8.44 -57.98 2.60
CA TYR A 361 7.18 -58.70 2.37
C TYR A 361 6.86 -58.94 0.87
N ASP A 362 6.43 -60.15 0.51
CA ASP A 362 6.25 -60.61 -0.88
C ASP A 362 4.83 -60.36 -1.46
N HIS A 363 4.74 -60.07 -2.76
CA HIS A 363 3.58 -59.48 -3.45
C HIS A 363 2.39 -60.44 -3.65
N HIS A 364 2.58 -61.75 -3.53
CA HIS A 364 1.58 -62.73 -3.98
C HIS A 364 0.44 -63.06 -3.01
N GLN A 365 0.35 -62.43 -1.82
CA GLN A 365 -0.64 -62.78 -0.80
C GLN A 365 -1.64 -61.68 -0.40
N TRP A 366 -1.67 -60.53 -1.06
CA TRP A 366 -2.74 -59.54 -0.85
C TRP A 366 -3.98 -59.91 -1.68
N THR A 367 -4.75 -60.88 -1.19
CA THR A 367 -6.08 -61.21 -1.72
C THR A 367 -7.12 -60.27 -1.12
N ALA A 368 -8.10 -59.86 -1.94
CA ALA A 368 -9.20 -58.99 -1.53
C ALA A 368 -9.96 -59.60 -0.33
N GLY A 369 -9.80 -59.03 0.86
CA GLY A 369 -10.46 -59.47 2.10
C GLY A 369 -9.53 -59.95 3.22
N ALA A 370 -8.22 -60.08 3.01
CA ALA A 370 -7.29 -60.42 4.08
C ALA A 370 -7.01 -59.22 5.01
N GLN A 371 -7.28 -59.37 6.32
CA GLN A 371 -6.83 -58.40 7.32
C GLN A 371 -5.29 -58.36 7.37
N PRO A 372 -4.67 -57.20 7.64
CA PRO A 372 -3.23 -57.15 7.86
C PRO A 372 -2.91 -58.07 9.04
N LYS A 373 -2.14 -59.14 8.82
CA LYS A 373 -1.65 -60.01 9.89
C LYS A 373 -0.80 -59.18 10.86
N GLU A 374 -0.77 -59.61 12.12
CA GLU A 374 -0.18 -58.97 13.33
C GLU A 374 1.34 -58.64 13.27
N GLU A 375 1.99 -58.67 12.11
CA GLU A 375 3.45 -58.56 11.94
C GLU A 375 3.94 -57.18 11.43
N PHE A 376 3.05 -56.25 11.09
CA PHE A 376 3.46 -54.91 10.63
C PHE A 376 3.77 -53.95 11.79
N ASN A 377 4.74 -53.04 11.59
CA ASN A 377 5.00 -51.95 12.53
C ASN A 377 3.68 -51.17 12.81
N PRO A 378 3.29 -50.94 14.08
CA PRO A 378 2.08 -50.20 14.44
C PRO A 378 1.97 -48.81 13.79
N GLN A 379 3.10 -48.15 13.48
CA GLN A 379 3.10 -46.87 12.76
C GLN A 379 2.68 -47.00 11.29
N LEU A 380 3.15 -48.05 10.61
CA LEU A 380 2.82 -48.35 9.22
C LEU A 380 1.33 -48.72 9.09
N LEU A 381 0.83 -49.53 10.03
CA LEU A 381 -0.59 -49.89 10.10
C LEU A 381 -1.48 -48.66 10.23
N LYS A 382 -1.14 -47.74 11.14
CA LYS A 382 -1.87 -46.47 11.32
C LYS A 382 -1.87 -45.63 10.06
N PHE A 383 -0.76 -45.56 9.34
CA PHE A 383 -0.68 -44.86 8.06
C PHE A 383 -1.62 -45.50 7.02
N VAL A 384 -1.56 -46.82 6.83
CA VAL A 384 -2.41 -47.55 5.86
C VAL A 384 -3.89 -47.42 6.20
N GLU A 385 -4.25 -47.63 7.46
CA GLU A 385 -5.62 -47.51 7.94
C GLU A 385 -6.16 -46.08 7.72
N SER A 386 -5.32 -45.09 8.00
CA SER A 386 -5.66 -43.69 7.76
C SER A 386 -5.86 -43.38 6.27
N MET A 387 -5.02 -43.93 5.39
CA MET A 387 -5.16 -43.79 3.94
C MET A 387 -6.46 -44.45 3.42
N ARG A 388 -6.80 -45.66 3.90
CA ARG A 388 -8.06 -46.36 3.54
C ARG A 388 -9.29 -45.59 3.99
N ARG A 389 -9.28 -45.07 5.22
CA ARG A 389 -10.37 -44.25 5.76
C ARG A 389 -10.58 -42.95 4.97
N ALA A 390 -9.54 -42.44 4.29
CA ALA A 390 -9.65 -41.21 3.52
C ALA A 390 -10.20 -41.44 2.10
N THR A 391 -10.11 -42.66 1.58
CA THR A 391 -10.51 -43.02 0.21
C THR A 391 -11.82 -43.80 0.15
N ASP A 392 -12.31 -44.34 1.29
CA ASP A 392 -13.44 -45.27 1.38
C ASP A 392 -13.33 -46.45 0.38
N ALA A 393 -12.10 -46.78 -0.03
CA ALA A 393 -11.83 -47.75 -1.08
C ALA A 393 -11.43 -49.09 -0.46
N THR A 394 -12.09 -50.16 -0.92
CA THR A 394 -11.72 -51.54 -0.60
C THR A 394 -10.33 -51.91 -1.14
N ASN A 395 -9.94 -51.31 -2.26
CA ASN A 395 -8.63 -51.46 -2.89
C ASN A 395 -7.93 -50.09 -2.97
N LEU A 396 -6.75 -49.99 -2.36
CA LEU A 396 -5.85 -48.84 -2.53
C LEU A 396 -5.23 -48.87 -3.94
N GLY A 397 -4.95 -47.69 -4.51
CA GLY A 397 -4.24 -47.55 -5.78
C GLY A 397 -5.11 -47.23 -6.99
N LEU A 398 -4.50 -46.62 -8.00
CA LEU A 398 -5.09 -46.44 -9.33
C LEU A 398 -4.26 -47.20 -10.37
N SER A 399 -4.90 -48.03 -11.20
CA SER A 399 -4.25 -48.55 -12.41
C SER A 399 -4.53 -47.62 -13.58
N PHE A 400 -3.55 -47.47 -14.47
CA PHE A 400 -3.68 -46.68 -15.68
C PHE A 400 -3.48 -47.59 -16.88
N SER A 401 -4.39 -47.59 -17.84
CA SER A 401 -4.23 -48.30 -19.11
C SER A 401 -4.36 -47.30 -20.24
N TYR A 402 -3.41 -47.29 -21.17
CA TYR A 402 -3.39 -46.36 -22.29
C TYR A 402 -3.18 -47.12 -23.59
N THR A 403 -3.94 -46.75 -24.62
CA THR A 403 -3.94 -47.41 -25.93
C THR A 403 -3.84 -46.38 -27.03
N ASP A 404 -2.85 -46.55 -27.92
CA ASP A 404 -2.54 -45.71 -29.07
C ASP A 404 -2.45 -44.22 -28.71
N LEU A 405 -1.88 -43.93 -27.53
CA LEU A 405 -1.85 -42.60 -26.97
C LEU A 405 -0.98 -41.68 -27.82
N SER A 406 -1.57 -40.56 -28.26
CA SER A 406 -0.89 -39.55 -29.04
C SER A 406 -1.14 -38.13 -28.51
N PHE A 407 -0.13 -37.28 -28.63
CA PHE A 407 -0.21 -35.88 -28.23
C PHE A 407 0.55 -34.98 -29.20
N GLN A 408 -0.18 -34.03 -29.77
CA GLN A 408 0.36 -32.97 -30.61
C GLN A 408 -0.10 -31.59 -30.12
N PRO A 409 0.82 -30.70 -29.71
CA PRO A 409 0.48 -29.31 -29.42
C PRO A 409 -0.03 -28.59 -30.67
N LYS A 410 -0.87 -27.56 -30.49
CA LYS A 410 -1.35 -26.74 -31.62
C LYS A 410 -0.17 -26.08 -32.33
N LYS A 411 0.01 -26.37 -33.63
CA LYS A 411 1.11 -25.88 -34.49
C LYS A 411 2.52 -26.38 -34.12
N SER A 412 2.65 -27.57 -33.51
CA SER A 412 3.95 -28.18 -33.20
C SER A 412 4.08 -29.61 -33.76
N LYS A 413 5.31 -30.13 -33.73
CA LYS A 413 5.60 -31.53 -34.04
C LYS A 413 4.89 -32.45 -33.02
N MET A 414 4.48 -33.64 -33.46
CA MET A 414 3.90 -34.65 -32.58
C MET A 414 4.91 -35.08 -31.52
N ILE A 415 4.53 -34.99 -30.24
CA ILE A 415 5.42 -35.27 -29.10
C ILE A 415 5.24 -36.70 -28.60
N LEU A 416 4.03 -37.25 -28.64
CA LEU A 416 3.75 -38.66 -28.30
C LEU A 416 3.03 -39.33 -29.47
N GLN A 417 3.42 -40.56 -29.80
CA GLN A 417 2.91 -41.30 -30.95
C GLN A 417 2.68 -42.78 -30.57
N ASN A 418 1.45 -43.26 -30.70
CA ASN A 418 1.06 -44.66 -30.52
C ASN A 418 1.65 -45.35 -29.26
N VAL A 419 1.63 -44.66 -28.13
CA VAL A 419 2.11 -45.21 -26.85
C VAL A 419 1.00 -46.08 -26.25
N THR A 420 1.27 -47.37 -26.06
CA THR A 420 0.31 -48.37 -25.55
C THR A 420 0.91 -49.16 -24.41
N GLY A 421 0.15 -49.37 -23.34
CA GLY A 421 0.66 -49.95 -22.11
C GLY A 421 -0.28 -49.85 -20.90
N SER A 422 0.21 -50.30 -19.74
CA SER A 422 -0.51 -50.28 -18.48
C SER A 422 0.42 -50.14 -17.26
N ILE A 423 -0.03 -49.38 -16.27
CA ILE A 423 0.58 -49.23 -14.96
C ILE A 423 -0.36 -49.85 -13.93
N ASP A 424 0.14 -50.86 -13.21
CA ASP A 424 -0.60 -51.56 -12.18
C ASP A 424 -0.66 -50.79 -10.85
N ARG A 425 -1.53 -51.25 -9.95
CA ARG A 425 -1.67 -50.69 -8.61
C ARG A 425 -0.54 -51.17 -7.71
N GLY A 426 -0.10 -50.31 -6.79
CA GLY A 426 0.89 -50.68 -5.78
C GLY A 426 2.31 -50.93 -6.32
N THR A 427 2.57 -50.56 -7.57
CA THR A 427 3.89 -50.69 -8.19
C THR A 427 4.65 -49.36 -8.16
N LEU A 428 5.98 -49.45 -8.04
CA LEU A 428 6.91 -48.36 -8.28
C LEU A 428 7.40 -48.43 -9.74
N THR A 429 6.84 -47.58 -10.60
CA THR A 429 7.12 -47.56 -12.04
C THR A 429 8.04 -46.40 -12.40
N ALA A 430 9.15 -46.68 -13.09
CA ALA A 430 10.07 -45.65 -13.57
C ALA A 430 9.82 -45.30 -15.05
N VAL A 431 9.71 -44.01 -15.35
CA VAL A 431 9.66 -43.47 -16.72
C VAL A 431 11.03 -42.91 -17.06
N MET A 432 11.72 -43.55 -18.00
CA MET A 432 13.07 -43.20 -18.43
C MET A 432 13.13 -42.90 -19.93
N GLY A 433 14.17 -42.19 -20.37
CA GLY A 433 14.32 -41.75 -21.75
C GLY A 433 15.22 -40.53 -21.85
N GLY A 434 15.79 -40.29 -23.03
CA GLY A 434 16.63 -39.12 -23.28
C GLY A 434 15.89 -37.78 -23.11
N SER A 435 16.65 -36.68 -23.11
CA SER A 435 16.06 -35.34 -23.17
C SER A 435 15.19 -35.19 -24.43
N GLY A 436 14.01 -34.59 -24.29
CA GLY A 436 13.04 -34.44 -25.39
C GLY A 436 12.27 -35.70 -25.79
N ALA A 437 12.44 -36.83 -25.10
CA ALA A 437 11.74 -38.09 -25.45
C ALA A 437 10.22 -38.10 -25.16
N GLY A 438 9.68 -37.05 -24.54
CA GLY A 438 8.25 -36.94 -24.22
C GLY A 438 7.84 -37.37 -22.81
N LYS A 439 8.77 -37.68 -21.90
CA LYS A 439 8.51 -38.18 -20.53
C LYS A 439 7.52 -37.33 -19.71
N SER A 440 7.82 -36.04 -19.54
CA SER A 440 6.96 -35.13 -18.77
C SER A 440 5.61 -34.92 -19.47
N THR A 441 5.58 -34.93 -20.81
CA THR A 441 4.34 -34.85 -21.60
C THR A 441 3.47 -36.08 -21.37
N PHE A 442 4.06 -37.29 -21.39
CA PHE A 442 3.38 -38.56 -21.11
C PHE A 442 2.74 -38.55 -19.72
N VAL A 443 3.51 -38.19 -18.70
CA VAL A 443 3.00 -38.07 -17.32
C VAL A 443 1.91 -37.00 -17.21
N ASN A 444 2.04 -35.85 -17.88
CA ASN A 444 1.01 -34.81 -17.90
C ASN A 444 -0.32 -35.27 -18.53
N VAL A 445 -0.25 -36.11 -19.56
CA VAL A 445 -1.43 -36.71 -20.19
C VAL A 445 -2.08 -37.73 -19.25
N LEU A 446 -1.29 -38.60 -18.60
CA LEU A 446 -1.78 -39.57 -17.62
C LEU A 446 -2.40 -38.95 -16.36
N MET A 447 -1.91 -37.77 -15.94
CA MET A 447 -2.52 -37.01 -14.84
C MET A 447 -3.78 -36.23 -15.28
N GLY A 448 -4.07 -36.18 -16.58
CA GLY A 448 -5.15 -35.35 -17.14
C GLY A 448 -4.89 -33.84 -17.09
N LYS A 449 -3.63 -33.41 -16.95
CA LYS A 449 -3.23 -31.99 -17.05
C LYS A 449 -3.31 -31.50 -18.49
N THR A 450 -2.91 -32.33 -19.45
CA THR A 450 -3.02 -32.10 -20.89
C THR A 450 -4.01 -33.09 -21.50
N LYS A 451 -4.77 -32.65 -22.51
CA LYS A 451 -5.69 -33.54 -23.25
C LYS A 451 -4.91 -34.22 -24.38
N HIS A 452 -4.98 -35.54 -24.45
CA HIS A 452 -4.45 -36.30 -25.60
C HIS A 452 -5.15 -35.88 -26.90
N THR A 453 -4.44 -35.98 -28.02
CA THR A 453 -4.99 -35.70 -29.36
C THR A 453 -5.56 -36.94 -30.03
N GLY A 454 -5.12 -38.13 -29.61
CA GLY A 454 -5.65 -39.41 -30.05
C GLY A 454 -5.32 -40.52 -29.05
N GLY A 455 -5.86 -41.71 -29.29
CA GLY A 455 -5.81 -42.84 -28.35
C GLY A 455 -6.80 -42.69 -27.20
N MET A 456 -6.66 -43.57 -26.20
CA MET A 456 -7.49 -43.60 -25.00
C MET A 456 -6.63 -43.78 -23.75
N VAL A 457 -7.06 -43.19 -22.64
CA VAL A 457 -6.53 -43.45 -21.30
C VAL A 457 -7.70 -43.86 -20.42
N ALA A 458 -7.58 -45.01 -19.78
CA ALA A 458 -8.52 -45.53 -18.80
C ALA A 458 -7.86 -45.64 -17.42
N VAL A 459 -8.64 -45.37 -16.37
CA VAL A 459 -8.23 -45.46 -14.97
C VAL A 459 -9.07 -46.56 -14.32
N ASN A 460 -8.44 -47.54 -13.66
CA ASN A 460 -9.11 -48.70 -13.09
C ASN A 460 -10.01 -49.43 -14.10
N SER A 461 -9.50 -49.61 -15.33
CA SER A 461 -10.22 -50.24 -16.46
C SER A 461 -11.49 -49.50 -16.91
N SER A 462 -11.72 -48.27 -16.44
CA SER A 462 -12.82 -47.40 -16.87
C SER A 462 -12.27 -46.25 -17.73
N PRO A 463 -12.81 -46.00 -18.94
CA PRO A 463 -12.43 -44.87 -19.80
C PRO A 463 -12.96 -43.50 -19.30
N ASP A 464 -13.07 -43.35 -17.98
CA ASP A 464 -13.61 -42.17 -17.32
C ASP A 464 -12.78 -40.90 -17.59
N LYS A 465 -13.45 -39.75 -17.52
CA LYS A 465 -12.78 -38.44 -17.63
C LYS A 465 -11.73 -38.32 -16.50
N LEU A 466 -10.45 -38.37 -16.87
CA LEU A 466 -9.27 -38.16 -16.00
C LEU A 466 -9.42 -36.99 -14.98
N LYS A 467 -10.12 -35.92 -15.37
CA LYS A 467 -10.43 -34.78 -14.49
C LYS A 467 -11.15 -35.18 -13.19
N ARG A 468 -11.90 -36.29 -13.16
CA ARG A 468 -12.60 -36.79 -11.97
C ARG A 468 -11.62 -37.27 -10.89
N TYR A 469 -10.51 -37.89 -11.29
CA TYR A 469 -9.49 -38.45 -10.40
C TYR A 469 -8.47 -37.42 -9.90
N LYS A 470 -8.56 -36.16 -10.36
CA LYS A 470 -7.60 -35.10 -10.01
C LYS A 470 -7.38 -34.93 -8.51
N LYS A 471 -8.42 -35.12 -7.68
CA LYS A 471 -8.31 -35.00 -6.20
C LYS A 471 -7.61 -36.19 -5.53
N LEU A 472 -7.41 -37.29 -6.27
CA LEU A 472 -6.83 -38.56 -5.81
C LEU A 472 -5.43 -38.79 -6.39
N ILE A 473 -4.97 -37.92 -7.29
CA ILE A 473 -3.64 -37.97 -7.89
C ILE A 473 -2.79 -36.87 -7.25
N GLY A 474 -1.63 -37.24 -6.71
CA GLY A 474 -0.60 -36.33 -6.24
C GLY A 474 0.44 -36.07 -7.33
N TYR A 475 0.98 -34.85 -7.38
CA TYR A 475 2.09 -34.51 -8.29
C TYR A 475 3.16 -33.73 -7.54
N VAL A 476 4.38 -34.25 -7.55
CA VAL A 476 5.56 -33.63 -6.97
C VAL A 476 6.44 -33.13 -8.12
N PRO A 477 6.55 -31.79 -8.32
CA PRO A 477 7.43 -31.24 -9.35
C PRO A 477 8.92 -31.45 -9.01
N GLN A 478 9.78 -31.18 -10.00
CA GLN A 478 11.23 -31.21 -9.85
C GLN A 478 11.69 -30.23 -8.74
N ASP A 479 11.23 -28.97 -8.82
CA ASP A 479 11.51 -27.94 -7.82
C ASP A 479 10.73 -28.13 -6.51
N ASP A 480 11.42 -28.00 -5.39
CA ASP A 480 10.82 -28.10 -4.06
C ASP A 480 10.13 -26.81 -3.62
N ILE A 481 8.93 -26.60 -4.15
CA ILE A 481 8.10 -25.42 -3.87
C ILE A 481 7.38 -25.62 -2.52
N VAL A 482 7.98 -25.10 -1.44
CA VAL A 482 7.48 -25.16 -0.06
C VAL A 482 7.55 -23.79 0.61
N LEU A 483 6.70 -23.50 1.61
CA LEU A 483 6.71 -22.22 2.29
C LEU A 483 7.83 -22.16 3.35
N PRO A 484 8.81 -21.24 3.21
CA PRO A 484 10.00 -21.23 4.04
C PRO A 484 9.75 -20.68 5.45
N GLU A 485 8.74 -19.82 5.65
CA GLU A 485 8.38 -19.25 6.95
C GLU A 485 7.63 -20.24 7.84
N LEU A 486 7.16 -21.36 7.29
CA LEU A 486 6.40 -22.37 7.99
C LEU A 486 7.29 -23.53 8.44
N THR A 487 6.84 -24.24 9.48
CA THR A 487 7.45 -25.49 9.92
C THR A 487 7.11 -26.64 8.98
N VAL A 488 7.83 -27.75 9.10
CA VAL A 488 7.53 -29.00 8.37
C VAL A 488 6.08 -29.43 8.62
N TYR A 489 5.67 -29.49 9.90
CA TYR A 489 4.31 -29.83 10.27
C TYR A 489 3.27 -28.85 9.69
N GLU A 490 3.52 -27.55 9.77
CA GLU A 490 2.58 -26.52 9.28
C GLU A 490 2.37 -26.58 7.76
N ASN A 491 3.41 -26.90 6.97
CA ASN A 491 3.27 -27.08 5.53
C ASN A 491 2.37 -28.29 5.20
N ILE A 492 2.61 -29.43 5.88
CA ILE A 492 1.90 -30.68 5.62
C ILE A 492 0.45 -30.62 6.10
N ILE A 493 0.21 -30.13 7.33
CA ILE A 493 -1.13 -30.00 7.92
C ILE A 493 -2.03 -29.04 7.13
N HIS A 494 -1.46 -28.01 6.52
CA HIS A 494 -2.22 -27.07 5.70
C HIS A 494 -2.76 -27.75 4.44
N SER A 495 -1.92 -28.54 3.74
CA SER A 495 -2.34 -29.33 2.59
C SER A 495 -3.45 -30.33 2.98
N ALA A 496 -3.27 -31.03 4.11
CA ALA A 496 -4.24 -31.98 4.64
C ALA A 496 -5.60 -31.34 4.93
N LYS A 497 -5.64 -30.25 5.69
CA LYS A 497 -6.87 -29.53 6.08
C LYS A 497 -7.65 -28.99 4.88
N ILE A 498 -6.99 -28.73 3.75
CA ILE A 498 -7.65 -28.28 2.52
C ILE A 498 -8.13 -29.44 1.65
N ARG A 499 -7.39 -30.54 1.54
CA ARG A 499 -7.62 -31.59 0.53
C ARG A 499 -8.34 -32.83 1.05
N LEU A 500 -8.25 -33.14 2.34
CA LEU A 500 -8.91 -34.32 2.94
C LEU A 500 -10.46 -34.20 2.93
N PRO A 501 -11.18 -35.33 3.15
CA PRO A 501 -12.62 -35.34 3.27
C PRO A 501 -13.15 -34.36 4.33
N ARG A 502 -14.26 -33.68 4.02
CA ARG A 502 -14.90 -32.72 4.94
C ARG A 502 -15.45 -33.36 6.21
N THR A 503 -15.70 -34.66 6.18
CA THR A 503 -16.25 -35.48 7.28
C THR A 503 -15.25 -35.73 8.40
N TRP A 504 -13.95 -35.54 8.14
CA TRP A 504 -12.91 -35.80 9.13
C TRP A 504 -12.85 -34.73 10.22
N SER A 505 -12.68 -35.19 11.46
CA SER A 505 -12.42 -34.30 12.60
C SER A 505 -11.02 -33.68 12.52
N THR A 506 -10.78 -32.60 13.26
CA THR A 506 -9.43 -32.01 13.33
C THR A 506 -8.40 -32.99 13.89
N ASP A 507 -8.80 -33.80 14.86
CA ASP A 507 -7.91 -34.74 15.55
C ASP A 507 -7.53 -35.90 14.63
N ASP A 508 -8.49 -36.39 13.83
CA ASP A 508 -8.23 -37.39 12.78
C ASP A 508 -7.23 -36.87 11.72
N ILE A 509 -7.40 -35.61 11.29
CA ILE A 509 -6.50 -34.97 10.33
C ILE A 509 -5.09 -34.85 10.93
N GLU A 510 -4.98 -34.49 12.20
CA GLU A 510 -3.69 -34.34 12.87
C GLU A 510 -3.01 -35.70 13.10
N ALA A 511 -3.76 -36.73 13.48
CA ALA A 511 -3.26 -38.11 13.57
C ALA A 511 -2.75 -38.64 12.22
N HIS A 512 -3.49 -38.40 11.13
CA HIS A 512 -3.05 -38.74 9.78
C HIS A 512 -1.75 -38.04 9.42
N VAL A 513 -1.67 -36.72 9.63
CA VAL A 513 -0.46 -35.94 9.30
C VAL A 513 0.75 -36.41 10.11
N MET A 514 0.57 -36.77 11.38
CA MET A 514 1.64 -37.37 12.17
C MET A 514 2.11 -38.70 11.56
N SER A 515 1.18 -39.58 11.13
CA SER A 515 1.55 -40.83 10.45
C SER A 515 2.31 -40.61 9.15
N VAL A 516 1.97 -39.56 8.38
CA VAL A 516 2.69 -39.17 7.15
C VAL A 516 4.10 -38.66 7.47
N ILE A 517 4.25 -37.84 8.51
CA ILE A 517 5.55 -37.32 8.96
C ILE A 517 6.47 -38.45 9.42
N ASP A 518 5.91 -39.40 10.17
CA ASP A 518 6.65 -40.58 10.65
C ASP A 518 7.04 -41.48 9.47
N CYS A 519 6.13 -41.72 8.52
CA CYS A 519 6.39 -42.48 7.29
C CYS A 519 7.53 -41.89 6.44
N LEU A 520 7.67 -40.56 6.43
CA LEU A 520 8.71 -39.87 5.67
C LEU A 520 10.00 -39.64 6.47
N GLU A 521 10.10 -40.18 7.69
CA GLU A 521 11.24 -40.01 8.58
C GLU A 521 11.53 -38.51 8.86
N LEU A 522 10.47 -37.72 9.08
CA LEU A 522 10.54 -36.28 9.35
C LEU A 522 10.23 -35.90 10.80
N SER A 523 9.99 -36.88 11.67
CA SER A 523 9.52 -36.67 13.05
C SER A 523 10.48 -35.80 13.88
N HIS A 524 11.79 -35.95 13.68
CA HIS A 524 12.82 -35.18 14.39
C HIS A 524 12.89 -33.71 13.97
N VAL A 525 12.46 -33.37 12.74
CA VAL A 525 12.43 -32.00 12.21
C VAL A 525 11.02 -31.41 12.11
N ARG A 526 10.00 -32.09 12.64
CA ARG A 526 8.58 -31.70 12.48
C ARG A 526 8.27 -30.24 12.85
N ASN A 527 8.93 -29.73 13.89
CA ASN A 527 8.73 -28.39 14.44
C ASN A 527 9.77 -27.37 13.95
N SER A 528 10.72 -27.81 13.12
CA SER A 528 11.73 -26.94 12.52
C SER A 528 11.12 -26.16 11.37
N LEU A 529 11.53 -24.89 11.22
CA LEU A 529 11.24 -24.11 10.01
C LEU A 529 11.89 -24.77 8.80
N VAL A 530 11.28 -24.63 7.63
CA VAL A 530 11.86 -25.14 6.40
C VAL A 530 13.03 -24.26 5.92
N GLY A 531 12.87 -22.93 6.02
CA GLY A 531 13.88 -21.95 5.57
C GLY A 531 13.92 -21.77 4.06
N THR A 532 14.60 -20.73 3.59
CA THR A 532 14.78 -20.45 2.16
C THR A 532 15.94 -21.28 1.60
N VAL A 533 16.08 -21.33 0.26
CA VAL A 533 17.20 -22.07 -0.37
C VAL A 533 18.55 -21.45 -0.01
N GLY A 534 18.65 -20.12 0.06
CA GLY A 534 19.88 -19.42 0.47
C GLY A 534 20.15 -19.40 1.98
N ARG A 535 19.16 -19.75 2.82
CA ARG A 535 19.31 -19.90 4.27
C ARG A 535 18.54 -21.15 4.73
N PRO A 536 19.04 -22.35 4.37
CA PRO A 536 18.34 -23.58 4.69
C PRO A 536 18.40 -23.86 6.19
N VAL A 537 17.27 -24.30 6.76
CA VAL A 537 17.21 -24.77 8.16
C VAL A 537 17.17 -26.30 8.20
N ILE A 538 16.53 -26.93 7.21
CA ILE A 538 16.52 -28.38 7.00
C ILE A 538 17.35 -28.74 5.76
N SER A 539 17.82 -29.98 5.67
CA SER A 539 18.62 -30.45 4.52
C SER A 539 17.79 -30.51 3.23
N GLY A 540 18.47 -30.55 2.07
CA GLY A 540 17.81 -30.70 0.76
C GLY A 540 16.94 -31.96 0.69
N GLY A 541 17.45 -33.10 1.16
CA GLY A 541 16.68 -34.35 1.25
C GLY A 541 15.45 -34.26 2.14
N GLN A 542 15.57 -33.57 3.29
CA GLN A 542 14.42 -33.33 4.17
C GLN A 542 13.40 -32.43 3.47
N ARG A 543 13.83 -31.37 2.79
CA ARG A 543 12.95 -30.48 2.01
C ARG A 543 12.19 -31.24 0.92
N LYS A 544 12.87 -32.12 0.16
CA LYS A 544 12.23 -32.98 -0.84
C LYS A 544 11.15 -33.87 -0.22
N ARG A 545 11.44 -34.47 0.94
CA ARG A 545 10.47 -35.26 1.72
C ARG A 545 9.28 -34.41 2.17
N VAL A 546 9.47 -33.16 2.59
CA VAL A 546 8.34 -32.26 2.90
C VAL A 546 7.46 -32.03 1.66
N SER A 547 8.09 -31.80 0.51
CA SER A 547 7.37 -31.61 -0.77
C SER A 547 6.51 -32.82 -1.13
N ILE A 548 7.04 -34.04 -0.90
CA ILE A 548 6.31 -35.31 -1.07
C ILE A 548 5.22 -35.48 0.01
N GLY A 549 5.51 -35.13 1.25
CA GLY A 549 4.58 -35.18 2.39
C GLY A 549 3.36 -34.29 2.21
N MET A 550 3.52 -33.12 1.60
CA MET A 550 2.40 -32.25 1.23
C MET A 550 1.43 -32.93 0.25
N GLU A 551 1.92 -33.76 -0.67
CA GLU A 551 1.06 -34.54 -1.58
C GLU A 551 0.47 -35.77 -0.88
N LEU A 552 1.28 -36.52 -0.12
CA LEU A 552 0.83 -37.71 0.62
C LEU A 552 -0.25 -37.39 1.67
N ALA A 553 -0.17 -36.23 2.33
CA ALA A 553 -1.15 -35.81 3.33
C ALA A 553 -2.55 -35.51 2.77
N SER A 554 -2.71 -35.51 1.44
CA SER A 554 -4.02 -35.48 0.79
C SER A 554 -4.65 -36.87 0.62
N ALA A 555 -3.98 -37.91 1.14
CA ALA A 555 -4.31 -39.31 0.93
C ALA A 555 -4.56 -39.66 -0.55
N PRO A 556 -3.56 -39.50 -1.44
CA PRO A 556 -3.68 -39.84 -2.86
C PRO A 556 -3.64 -41.37 -3.07
N MET A 557 -4.20 -41.82 -4.19
CA MET A 557 -4.13 -43.22 -4.64
C MET A 557 -3.10 -43.44 -5.75
N ALA A 558 -2.65 -42.36 -6.41
CA ALA A 558 -1.47 -42.39 -7.27
C ALA A 558 -0.63 -41.12 -7.06
N ILE A 559 0.69 -41.26 -7.14
CA ILE A 559 1.63 -40.14 -7.02
C ILE A 559 2.59 -40.16 -8.19
N PHE A 560 2.70 -39.01 -8.87
CA PHE A 560 3.67 -38.77 -9.91
C PHE A 560 4.79 -37.88 -9.36
N LEU A 561 6.04 -38.29 -9.49
CA LEU A 561 7.19 -37.52 -9.05
C LEU A 561 8.12 -37.24 -10.23
N ASP A 562 8.42 -35.96 -10.44
CA ASP A 562 9.37 -35.53 -11.46
C ASP A 562 10.76 -35.39 -10.85
N GLU A 563 11.71 -36.22 -11.30
CA GLU A 563 13.10 -36.27 -10.85
C GLU A 563 13.28 -36.21 -9.31
N PRO A 564 12.71 -37.16 -8.55
CA PRO A 564 12.73 -37.11 -7.08
C PRO A 564 14.13 -37.21 -6.46
N THR A 565 15.13 -37.71 -7.22
CA THR A 565 16.51 -37.90 -6.78
C THR A 565 17.44 -36.75 -7.16
N SER A 566 16.95 -35.75 -7.91
CA SER A 566 17.77 -34.61 -8.36
C SER A 566 18.13 -33.70 -7.19
N GLY A 567 19.39 -33.24 -7.15
CA GLY A 567 19.90 -32.38 -6.08
C GLY A 567 20.12 -33.08 -4.73
N LEU A 568 19.99 -34.41 -4.66
CA LEU A 568 20.26 -35.21 -3.46
C LEU A 568 21.60 -35.91 -3.56
N ASP A 569 22.25 -36.10 -2.40
CA ASP A 569 23.37 -37.02 -2.31
C ASP A 569 22.89 -38.47 -2.44
N ALA A 570 23.84 -39.37 -2.74
CA ALA A 570 23.58 -40.78 -2.97
C ALA A 570 22.73 -41.45 -1.88
N THR A 571 23.07 -41.17 -0.62
CA THR A 571 22.50 -41.87 0.53
C THR A 571 21.07 -41.40 0.77
N ALA A 572 20.82 -40.08 0.67
CA ALA A 572 19.49 -39.53 0.77
C ALA A 572 18.59 -39.97 -0.40
N ALA A 573 19.12 -40.03 -1.62
CA ALA A 573 18.39 -40.51 -2.79
C ALA A 573 17.96 -41.98 -2.64
N SER A 574 18.88 -42.88 -2.28
CA SER A 574 18.55 -44.31 -2.04
C SER A 574 17.53 -44.47 -0.91
N SER A 575 17.70 -43.74 0.22
CA SER A 575 16.75 -43.79 1.34
C SER A 575 15.36 -43.28 0.97
N LEU A 576 15.28 -42.20 0.18
CA LEU A 576 14.00 -41.68 -0.33
C LEU A 576 13.32 -42.70 -1.24
N MET A 577 14.05 -43.30 -2.18
CA MET A 577 13.50 -44.29 -3.11
C MET A 577 13.02 -45.56 -2.39
N ARG A 578 13.72 -46.00 -1.34
CA ARG A 578 13.25 -47.10 -0.46
C ARG A 578 11.94 -46.74 0.24
N THR A 579 11.82 -45.51 0.73
CA THR A 579 10.57 -45.01 1.34
C THR A 579 9.42 -45.04 0.33
N LEU A 580 9.65 -44.52 -0.88
CA LEU A 580 8.66 -44.58 -1.97
C LEU A 580 8.30 -46.02 -2.33
N LYS A 581 9.28 -46.92 -2.46
CA LYS A 581 9.03 -48.35 -2.74
C LYS A 581 8.11 -48.97 -1.70
N ALA A 582 8.36 -48.73 -0.42
CA ALA A 582 7.51 -49.25 0.64
C ALA A 582 6.11 -48.60 0.62
N VAL A 583 5.99 -47.29 0.34
CA VAL A 583 4.66 -46.66 0.11
C VAL A 583 3.92 -47.29 -1.07
N ALA A 584 4.63 -47.67 -2.14
CA ALA A 584 4.03 -48.37 -3.27
C ALA A 584 3.47 -49.73 -2.85
N ARG A 585 4.25 -50.51 -2.08
CA ARG A 585 3.83 -51.82 -1.54
C ARG A 585 2.59 -51.76 -0.64
N LEU A 586 2.27 -50.59 -0.09
CA LEU A 586 1.02 -50.37 0.66
C LEU A 586 -0.22 -50.22 -0.26
N GLY A 587 -0.04 -50.31 -1.58
CA GLY A 587 -1.09 -50.25 -2.60
C GLY A 587 -1.19 -48.91 -3.33
N ILE A 588 -0.34 -47.92 -3.03
CA ILE A 588 -0.35 -46.63 -3.75
C ILE A 588 0.43 -46.78 -5.06
N SER A 589 -0.10 -46.31 -6.19
CA SER A 589 0.64 -46.36 -7.46
C SER A 589 1.66 -45.21 -7.51
N ILE A 590 2.94 -45.50 -7.67
CA ILE A 590 3.99 -44.48 -7.69
C ILE A 590 4.69 -44.50 -9.05
N ILE A 591 4.65 -43.35 -9.72
CA ILE A 591 5.28 -43.16 -11.03
C ILE A 591 6.38 -42.12 -10.86
N VAL A 592 7.61 -42.46 -11.20
CA VAL A 592 8.76 -41.55 -11.11
C VAL A 592 9.38 -41.30 -12.47
N ILE A 593 9.66 -40.05 -12.80
CA ILE A 593 10.50 -39.70 -13.95
C ILE A 593 11.95 -39.67 -13.45
N ILE A 594 12.84 -40.47 -14.04
CA ILE A 594 14.26 -40.53 -13.65
C ILE A 594 15.15 -40.58 -14.89
N HIS A 595 16.25 -39.81 -14.87
CA HIS A 595 17.15 -39.71 -16.03
C HIS A 595 18.30 -40.72 -15.96
N GLN A 596 18.94 -40.87 -14.79
CA GLN A 596 20.08 -41.79 -14.56
C GLN A 596 20.06 -42.30 -13.10
N PRO A 597 19.42 -43.45 -12.83
CA PRO A 597 19.41 -44.04 -11.50
C PRO A 597 20.72 -44.77 -11.20
N ARG A 598 21.16 -44.70 -9.95
CA ARG A 598 22.19 -45.62 -9.43
C ARG A 598 21.68 -47.06 -9.44
N SER A 599 22.61 -48.02 -9.50
CA SER A 599 22.28 -49.46 -9.48
C SER A 599 21.32 -49.85 -8.35
N GLU A 600 21.58 -49.38 -7.11
CA GLU A 600 20.68 -49.64 -5.97
C GLU A 600 19.26 -49.11 -6.18
N ILE A 601 19.09 -47.97 -6.85
CA ILE A 601 17.78 -47.37 -7.11
C ILE A 601 17.11 -48.08 -8.28
N PHE A 602 17.88 -48.45 -9.30
CA PHE A 602 17.38 -49.17 -10.47
C PHE A 602 16.73 -50.50 -10.09
N GLN A 603 17.33 -51.23 -9.16
CA GLN A 603 16.81 -52.51 -8.63
C GLN A 603 15.54 -52.36 -7.78
N LEU A 604 15.16 -51.15 -7.35
CA LEU A 604 13.94 -50.94 -6.57
C LEU A 604 12.69 -50.84 -7.46
N PHE A 605 12.84 -50.57 -8.77
CA PHE A 605 11.71 -50.41 -9.67
C PHE A 605 11.00 -51.75 -9.92
N ASP A 606 9.68 -51.75 -9.89
CA ASP A 606 8.88 -52.92 -10.31
C ASP A 606 8.82 -52.97 -11.83
N ASN A 607 8.50 -51.82 -12.45
CA ASN A 607 8.27 -51.68 -13.88
C ASN A 607 9.06 -50.51 -14.45
N LEU A 608 9.46 -50.64 -15.72
CA LEU A 608 10.12 -49.60 -16.50
C LEU A 608 9.28 -49.24 -17.72
N ILE A 609 9.19 -47.94 -18.01
CA ILE A 609 8.64 -47.39 -19.24
C ILE A 609 9.76 -46.58 -19.90
N LEU A 610 10.33 -47.10 -20.98
CA LEU A 610 11.40 -46.47 -21.73
C LEU A 610 10.82 -45.76 -22.95
N LEU A 611 11.01 -44.44 -23.03
CA LEU A 611 10.53 -43.61 -24.13
C LEU A 611 11.68 -43.11 -25.00
N GLY A 612 11.50 -43.17 -26.32
CA GLY A 612 12.38 -42.57 -27.33
C GLY A 612 11.56 -41.91 -28.42
N ASN A 613 11.90 -40.66 -28.77
CA ASN A 613 11.21 -39.88 -29.82
C ASN A 613 9.66 -39.84 -29.68
N GLY A 614 9.13 -39.94 -28.46
CA GLY A 614 7.68 -39.95 -28.20
C GLY A 614 7.00 -41.31 -28.35
N GLN A 615 7.77 -42.38 -28.53
CA GLN A 615 7.30 -43.75 -28.71
C GLN A 615 7.92 -44.69 -27.65
N THR A 616 7.29 -45.83 -27.41
CA THR A 616 7.78 -46.82 -26.44
C THR A 616 8.93 -47.65 -27.02
N ILE A 617 10.04 -47.73 -26.31
CA ILE A 617 11.18 -48.63 -26.59
C ILE A 617 11.07 -49.93 -25.79
N TYR A 618 10.52 -49.85 -24.59
CA TYR A 618 10.30 -50.98 -23.70
C TYR A 618 9.27 -50.60 -22.64
N GLU A 619 8.40 -51.53 -22.31
CA GLU A 619 7.49 -51.42 -21.18
C GLU A 619 7.31 -52.79 -20.53
N GLY A 620 7.64 -52.90 -19.24
CA GLY A 620 7.51 -54.17 -18.52
C GLY A 620 8.31 -54.22 -17.22
N PRO A 621 8.42 -55.42 -16.62
CA PRO A 621 9.13 -55.61 -15.36
C PRO A 621 10.61 -55.24 -15.47
N GLN A 622 11.15 -54.55 -14.47
CA GLN A 622 12.57 -54.17 -14.45
C GLN A 622 13.49 -55.38 -14.61
N ALA A 623 13.13 -56.54 -14.04
CA ALA A 623 13.91 -57.77 -14.11
C ALA A 623 14.09 -58.33 -15.53
N GLU A 624 13.15 -58.04 -16.45
CA GLU A 624 13.16 -58.59 -17.81
C GLU A 624 13.88 -57.67 -18.83
N VAL A 625 14.19 -56.43 -18.45
CA VAL A 625 14.77 -55.43 -19.35
C VAL A 625 16.12 -55.86 -19.93
N GLN A 626 16.94 -56.54 -19.11
CA GLN A 626 18.25 -57.05 -19.52
C GLN A 626 18.09 -58.13 -20.59
N ASN A 627 17.22 -59.11 -20.35
CA ASN A 627 16.93 -60.20 -21.29
C ASN A 627 16.40 -59.65 -22.62
N TYR A 628 15.52 -58.65 -22.58
CA TYR A 628 14.99 -58.00 -23.78
C TYR A 628 16.10 -57.37 -24.64
N PHE A 629 16.98 -56.56 -24.05
CA PHE A 629 18.06 -55.92 -24.81
C PHE A 629 19.13 -56.92 -25.27
N GLN A 630 19.42 -57.97 -24.48
CA GLN A 630 20.31 -59.06 -24.90
C GLN A 630 19.75 -59.81 -26.12
N ASN A 631 18.44 -60.06 -26.16
CA ASN A 631 17.78 -60.69 -27.32
C ASN A 631 17.87 -59.83 -28.60
N ILE A 632 18.03 -58.51 -28.47
CA ILE A 632 18.22 -57.57 -29.58
C ILE A 632 19.73 -57.38 -29.92
N GLY A 633 20.62 -58.06 -29.20
CA GLY A 633 22.06 -58.10 -29.45
C GLY A 633 22.88 -57.05 -28.69
N PHE A 634 22.40 -56.56 -27.54
CA PHE A 634 23.18 -55.72 -26.62
C PHE A 634 23.77 -56.55 -25.49
N ASP A 635 25.07 -56.40 -25.24
CA ASP A 635 25.80 -57.03 -24.15
C ASP A 635 25.80 -56.14 -22.89
N PHE A 636 25.52 -56.73 -21.74
CA PHE A 636 25.57 -56.05 -20.43
C PHE A 636 26.84 -56.50 -19.69
N PRO A 637 27.83 -55.61 -19.46
CA PRO A 637 29.03 -55.96 -18.71
C PRO A 637 28.73 -56.34 -17.25
N GLU A 638 29.38 -57.38 -16.71
CA GLU A 638 29.11 -57.95 -15.38
C GLU A 638 29.20 -56.96 -14.20
N HIS A 639 30.02 -55.91 -14.31
CA HIS A 639 30.22 -54.91 -13.26
C HIS A 639 29.72 -53.50 -13.66
N SER A 640 28.79 -53.44 -14.62
CA SER A 640 28.18 -52.18 -15.04
C SER A 640 26.88 -51.89 -14.28
N ASN A 641 26.56 -50.62 -14.09
CA ASN A 641 25.24 -50.22 -13.65
C ASN A 641 24.24 -50.44 -14.80
N HIS A 642 23.35 -51.42 -14.68
CA HIS A 642 22.35 -51.73 -15.71
C HIS A 642 21.48 -50.50 -16.05
N GLY A 643 21.22 -49.63 -15.08
CA GLY A 643 20.49 -48.38 -15.32
C GLY A 643 21.22 -47.43 -16.27
N ASP A 644 22.55 -47.35 -16.18
CA ASP A 644 23.38 -46.54 -17.07
C ASP A 644 23.44 -47.14 -18.47
N VAL A 645 23.64 -48.47 -18.56
CA VAL A 645 23.62 -49.20 -19.85
C VAL A 645 22.30 -48.99 -20.58
N VAL A 646 21.17 -49.17 -19.89
CA VAL A 646 19.84 -48.92 -20.47
C VAL A 646 19.69 -47.46 -20.91
N THR A 647 20.17 -46.51 -20.11
CA THR A 647 20.13 -45.08 -20.45
C THR A 647 20.97 -44.75 -21.67
N ASP A 648 22.17 -45.31 -21.79
CA ASP A 648 23.03 -45.16 -22.95
C ASP A 648 22.38 -45.72 -24.22
N ILE A 649 21.75 -46.90 -24.13
CA ILE A 649 21.04 -47.51 -25.25
C ILE A 649 19.89 -46.60 -25.73
N ILE A 650 19.00 -46.18 -24.83
CA ILE A 650 17.81 -45.37 -25.21
C ILE A 650 18.16 -43.93 -25.61
N THR A 651 19.33 -43.42 -25.21
CA THR A 651 19.80 -42.09 -25.63
C THR A 651 20.50 -42.11 -26.99
N GLY A 652 20.96 -43.28 -27.45
CA GLY A 652 21.66 -43.49 -28.73
C GLY A 652 23.17 -43.71 -28.60
N ASN A 653 23.70 -43.79 -27.37
CA ASN A 653 25.11 -44.06 -27.06
C ASN A 653 25.40 -45.55 -26.87
N GLY A 654 24.46 -46.43 -27.20
CA GLY A 654 24.56 -47.88 -26.97
C GLY A 654 25.59 -48.65 -27.80
N ARG A 655 26.41 -47.99 -28.65
CA ARG A 655 27.40 -48.65 -29.53
C ARG A 655 28.45 -49.42 -28.76
N ILE A 656 28.77 -48.98 -27.55
CA ILE A 656 29.72 -49.66 -26.65
C ILE A 656 29.23 -51.07 -26.28
N TYR A 657 27.91 -51.26 -26.26
CA TYR A 657 27.26 -52.50 -25.84
C TYR A 657 26.80 -53.37 -27.01
N LYS A 658 26.92 -52.93 -28.27
CA LYS A 658 26.49 -53.69 -29.44
C LYS A 658 27.51 -53.60 -30.58
N ARG A 659 28.24 -54.71 -30.80
CA ARG A 659 29.34 -54.77 -31.78
C ARG A 659 28.89 -54.68 -33.23
N ILE A 660 27.74 -55.29 -33.57
CA ILE A 660 27.24 -55.41 -34.96
C ILE A 660 25.73 -55.11 -35.00
N GLY A 661 25.26 -54.39 -36.03
CA GLY A 661 23.84 -54.07 -36.26
C GLY A 661 23.48 -52.59 -36.04
N GLU A 662 22.21 -52.26 -36.34
CA GLU A 662 21.65 -50.92 -36.15
C GLU A 662 21.27 -50.66 -34.69
N ILE A 663 21.57 -49.44 -34.22
CA ILE A 663 21.32 -48.95 -32.84
C ILE A 663 20.47 -47.67 -32.88
N SER A 664 19.87 -47.36 -34.03
CA SER A 664 19.02 -46.18 -34.16
C SER A 664 17.82 -46.29 -33.21
N LYS A 665 17.31 -45.16 -32.73
CA LYS A 665 16.11 -45.14 -31.88
C LYS A 665 14.92 -45.76 -32.59
N ASP A 666 14.82 -45.55 -33.91
CA ASP A 666 13.75 -46.08 -34.74
C ASP A 666 13.79 -47.61 -34.83
N SER A 667 14.99 -48.22 -34.83
CA SER A 667 15.12 -49.68 -34.78
C SER A 667 14.71 -50.24 -33.41
N LEU A 668 15.04 -49.55 -32.32
CA LEU A 668 14.59 -49.95 -30.97
C LEU A 668 13.07 -49.88 -30.84
N ILE A 669 12.44 -48.84 -31.39
CA ILE A 669 10.99 -48.64 -31.39
C ILE A 669 10.30 -49.72 -32.24
N SER A 670 10.81 -50.03 -33.43
CA SER A 670 10.21 -51.06 -34.30
C SER A 670 10.35 -52.46 -33.72
N ASN A 671 11.49 -52.78 -33.09
CA ASN A 671 11.70 -54.04 -32.37
C ASN A 671 10.71 -54.21 -31.22
N TRP A 672 10.44 -53.15 -30.45
CA TRP A 672 9.44 -53.19 -29.40
C TRP A 672 8.03 -53.39 -29.96
N ALA A 673 7.67 -52.65 -31.01
CA ALA A 673 6.37 -52.79 -31.64
C ALA A 673 6.14 -54.23 -32.15
N PHE A 674 7.16 -54.86 -32.72
CA PHE A 674 7.12 -56.26 -33.15
C PHE A 674 7.04 -57.23 -31.96
N HIS A 675 7.88 -57.05 -30.94
CA HIS A 675 7.88 -57.87 -29.72
C HIS A 675 6.51 -57.80 -29.02
N HIS A 676 5.92 -56.61 -28.91
CA HIS A 676 4.60 -56.40 -28.32
C HIS A 676 3.47 -57.00 -29.17
N GLN A 677 3.60 -57.02 -30.50
CA GLN A 677 2.64 -57.70 -31.38
C GLN A 677 2.74 -59.24 -31.30
N MET A 678 3.95 -59.79 -31.15
CA MET A 678 4.16 -61.24 -31.00
C MET A 678 3.77 -61.76 -29.61
N ASN A 679 4.08 -60.99 -28.56
CA ASN A 679 3.72 -61.29 -27.18
C ASN A 679 2.38 -60.69 -26.76
N ARG A 680 1.59 -60.16 -27.71
CA ARG A 680 0.18 -59.87 -27.45
C ARG A 680 -0.44 -61.19 -26.99
N PRO A 681 -1.04 -61.26 -25.80
CA PRO A 681 -1.73 -62.47 -25.38
C PRO A 681 -2.80 -62.77 -26.43
N GLY A 682 -2.56 -63.76 -27.27
CA GLY A 682 -3.53 -64.21 -28.25
C GLY A 682 -4.78 -64.63 -27.51
N GLY A 683 -5.88 -63.90 -27.70
CA GLY A 683 -7.22 -64.35 -27.35
C GLY A 683 -7.44 -64.89 -25.93
N LYS A 684 -6.65 -64.47 -24.93
CA LYS A 684 -7.09 -64.62 -23.54
C LYS A 684 -7.91 -63.39 -23.24
N GLU A 685 -9.20 -63.64 -23.04
CA GLU A 685 -10.19 -62.72 -22.50
C GLU A 685 -9.49 -61.60 -21.74
N HIS A 686 -9.79 -60.34 -22.07
CA HIS A 686 -9.79 -59.30 -21.04
C HIS A 686 -10.39 -60.00 -19.83
N HIS A 687 -9.59 -60.31 -18.79
CA HIS A 687 -10.18 -60.73 -17.55
C HIS A 687 -11.25 -59.69 -17.32
N THR A 688 -12.50 -60.14 -17.35
CA THR A 688 -13.66 -59.50 -16.77
C THR A 688 -13.28 -59.33 -15.31
N SER A 689 -12.35 -58.40 -15.09
CA SER A 689 -12.21 -57.63 -13.88
C SER A 689 -13.55 -56.95 -13.85
N THR A 690 -14.48 -57.64 -13.20
CA THR A 690 -15.81 -57.20 -12.80
C THR A 690 -15.73 -55.69 -12.71
N MET A 691 -16.45 -54.97 -13.58
CA MET A 691 -16.41 -53.50 -13.60
C MET A 691 -16.41 -53.06 -12.14
N MET A 692 -15.26 -52.58 -11.65
CA MET A 692 -15.16 -52.28 -10.23
C MET A 692 -16.21 -51.21 -10.01
N ASN A 693 -17.13 -51.48 -9.09
CA ASN A 693 -18.23 -50.57 -8.79
C ASN A 693 -17.62 -49.30 -8.18
N ASN A 694 -17.22 -48.37 -9.05
CA ASN A 694 -16.51 -47.15 -8.69
C ASN A 694 -17.45 -46.14 -8.01
N SER A 695 -18.71 -46.49 -7.74
CA SER A 695 -19.70 -45.63 -7.09
C SER A 695 -19.23 -45.13 -5.71
N GLY A 696 -18.66 -46.02 -4.87
CA GLY A 696 -18.10 -45.64 -3.57
C GLY A 696 -16.95 -44.64 -3.69
N MET A 697 -16.01 -44.88 -4.62
CA MET A 697 -14.91 -43.96 -4.91
C MET A 697 -15.40 -42.61 -5.47
N HIS A 698 -16.44 -42.61 -6.30
CA HIS A 698 -17.05 -41.38 -6.83
C HIS A 698 -17.70 -40.55 -5.73
N GLU A 699 -18.38 -41.18 -4.78
CA GLU A 699 -18.98 -40.47 -3.65
C GLU A 699 -17.89 -39.92 -2.70
N ALA A 700 -16.82 -40.68 -2.46
CA ALA A 700 -15.67 -40.20 -1.69
C ALA A 700 -14.99 -38.96 -2.32
N ILE A 701 -14.86 -38.90 -3.66
CA ILE A 701 -14.31 -37.73 -4.39
C ILE A 701 -15.19 -36.48 -4.20
N LYS A 702 -16.51 -36.66 -4.09
CA LYS A 702 -17.47 -35.56 -3.94
C LYS A 702 -17.31 -34.85 -2.59
N HIS A 703 -17.08 -35.62 -1.52
CA HIS A 703 -16.89 -35.11 -0.15
C HIS A 703 -15.47 -34.63 0.15
N ARG A 704 -14.51 -34.85 -0.76
CA ARG A 704 -13.12 -34.36 -0.63
C ARG A 704 -12.97 -32.85 -0.86
N GLY A 705 -12.18 -32.23 0.01
CA GLY A 705 -11.69 -30.86 -0.09
C GLY A 705 -12.57 -29.85 0.65
N ALA A 706 -11.97 -28.92 1.40
CA ALA A 706 -12.67 -27.95 2.24
C ALA A 706 -13.58 -26.98 1.44
N PRO A 707 -14.68 -26.47 2.01
CA PRO A 707 -15.50 -25.44 1.37
C PRO A 707 -14.76 -24.12 1.25
N PHE A 708 -15.23 -23.24 0.36
CA PHE A 708 -14.59 -21.96 0.05
C PHE A 708 -14.23 -21.12 1.27
N ILE A 709 -15.18 -20.92 2.20
CA ILE A 709 -14.98 -20.09 3.40
C ILE A 709 -13.91 -20.69 4.31
N LYS A 710 -13.92 -22.03 4.49
CA LYS A 710 -12.90 -22.73 5.28
C LYS A 710 -11.52 -22.62 4.62
N GLN A 711 -11.43 -22.74 3.29
CA GLN A 711 -10.18 -22.50 2.56
C GLN A 711 -9.68 -21.07 2.73
N LEU A 712 -10.57 -20.07 2.60
CA LEU A 712 -10.23 -18.65 2.79
C LEU A 712 -9.67 -18.42 4.20
N TRP A 713 -10.32 -18.95 5.24
CA TRP A 713 -9.87 -18.80 6.62
C TRP A 713 -8.54 -19.53 6.89
N LEU A 714 -8.36 -20.74 6.37
CA LEU A 714 -7.11 -21.49 6.50
C LEU A 714 -5.94 -20.76 5.80
N CYS A 715 -6.18 -20.26 4.59
CA CYS A 715 -5.19 -19.45 3.85
C CYS A 715 -4.90 -18.14 4.58
N LEU A 716 -5.91 -17.48 5.15
CA LEU A 716 -5.73 -16.23 5.90
C LEU A 716 -4.91 -16.47 7.17
N ARG A 717 -5.25 -17.50 7.96
CA ARG A 717 -4.48 -17.90 9.15
C ARG A 717 -3.02 -18.16 8.78
N ARG A 718 -2.79 -18.90 7.70
CA ARG A 718 -1.43 -19.16 7.19
C ARG A 718 -0.72 -17.86 6.81
N ALA A 719 -1.36 -17.01 6.01
CA ALA A 719 -0.79 -15.74 5.55
C ALA A 719 -0.45 -14.80 6.72
N MET A 720 -1.29 -14.75 7.75
CA MET A 720 -1.02 -13.97 8.97
C MET A 720 0.18 -14.50 9.74
N VAL A 721 0.35 -15.83 9.84
CA VAL A 721 1.54 -16.43 10.46
C VAL A 721 2.80 -16.07 9.67
N GLN A 722 2.73 -16.05 8.34
CA GLN A 722 3.86 -15.63 7.49
C GLN A 722 4.23 -14.16 7.73
N GLN A 723 3.25 -13.25 7.73
CA GLN A 723 3.49 -11.84 8.03
C GLN A 723 4.11 -11.65 9.41
N TYR A 724 3.60 -12.38 10.42
CA TYR A 724 4.14 -12.35 11.78
C TYR A 724 5.58 -12.86 11.90
N ARG A 725 5.97 -13.86 11.09
CA ARG A 725 7.33 -14.40 11.08
C ARG A 725 8.30 -13.57 10.24
N ALA A 726 7.80 -12.80 9.27
CA ALA A 726 8.56 -11.84 8.46
C ALA A 726 8.86 -10.51 9.19
N LYS A 727 9.34 -10.59 10.44
CA LYS A 727 9.51 -9.44 11.35
C LYS A 727 10.48 -8.38 10.80
N SER A 728 11.59 -8.81 10.21
CA SER A 728 12.60 -7.88 9.68
C SER A 728 12.06 -7.01 8.55
N ALA A 729 11.31 -7.62 7.63
CA ALA A 729 10.69 -6.90 6.53
C ALA A 729 9.60 -5.92 7.02
N PHE A 730 8.83 -6.32 8.04
CA PHE A 730 7.82 -5.46 8.65
C PHE A 730 8.45 -4.20 9.29
N TRP A 731 9.47 -4.37 10.13
CA TRP A 731 10.13 -3.24 10.80
C TRP A 731 10.87 -2.31 9.84
N ALA A 732 11.52 -2.88 8.82
CA ALA A 732 12.18 -2.07 7.79
C ALA A 732 11.18 -1.15 7.05
N GLU A 733 9.98 -1.65 6.78
CA GLU A 733 8.92 -0.85 6.15
C GLU A 733 8.35 0.23 7.08
N MET A 734 8.14 -0.08 8.37
CA MET A 734 7.70 0.94 9.35
C MET A 734 8.74 2.04 9.51
N GLY A 735 10.02 1.67 9.57
CA GLY A 735 11.13 2.62 9.63
C GLY A 735 11.22 3.49 8.38
N LEU A 736 11.05 2.89 7.19
CA LEU A 736 11.04 3.65 5.93
C LEU A 736 9.85 4.60 5.84
N ALA A 737 8.65 4.16 6.26
CA ALA A 737 7.46 4.99 6.28
C ALA A 737 7.59 6.17 7.25
N ALA A 738 8.10 5.92 8.46
CA ALA A 738 8.38 6.96 9.45
C ALA A 738 9.42 7.96 8.96
N LEU A 739 10.54 7.47 8.39
CA LEU A 739 11.59 8.33 7.85
C LEU A 739 11.09 9.20 6.69
N ALA A 740 10.34 8.61 5.75
CA ALA A 740 9.75 9.35 4.64
C ALA A 740 8.79 10.43 5.13
N GLY A 741 7.93 10.10 6.10
CA GLY A 741 6.99 11.06 6.67
C GLY A 741 7.69 12.18 7.46
N PHE A 742 8.74 11.85 8.20
CA PHE A 742 9.56 12.80 8.93
C PHE A 742 10.30 13.77 8.01
N LEU A 743 10.97 13.25 6.97
CA LEU A 743 11.71 14.09 6.02
C LEU A 743 10.78 15.01 5.21
N LEU A 744 9.65 14.49 4.74
CA LEU A 744 8.63 15.32 4.09
C LEU A 744 8.05 16.37 5.05
N GLY A 745 7.80 15.98 6.30
CA GLY A 745 7.37 16.87 7.36
C GLY A 745 8.33 18.03 7.61
N LEU A 746 9.63 17.74 7.69
CA LEU A 746 10.67 18.76 7.85
C LEU A 746 10.78 19.68 6.63
N ALA A 747 10.64 19.14 5.42
CA ALA A 747 10.73 19.92 4.18
C ALA A 747 9.63 20.98 4.10
N GLU A 748 8.41 20.65 4.53
CA GLU A 748 7.25 21.55 4.48
C GLU A 748 7.01 22.35 5.77
N HIS A 749 7.84 22.14 6.80
CA HIS A 749 7.69 22.83 8.10
C HIS A 749 7.84 24.36 7.99
N SER A 750 8.61 24.85 7.01
CA SER A 750 8.84 26.28 6.78
C SER A 750 7.57 27.06 6.48
N LYS A 751 6.54 26.41 5.93
CA LYS A 751 5.26 27.02 5.53
C LYS A 751 4.27 27.19 6.70
N LYS A 752 4.56 26.65 7.88
CA LYS A 752 3.74 26.79 9.11
C LYS A 752 2.24 26.50 8.91
N GLY A 753 1.91 25.52 8.08
CA GLY A 753 0.54 25.08 7.82
C GLY A 753 -0.24 25.88 6.77
N ILE A 754 0.21 27.08 6.38
CA ILE A 754 -0.44 27.90 5.35
C ILE A 754 0.14 27.52 3.99
N LEU A 755 -0.58 26.67 3.28
CA LEU A 755 -0.16 26.08 2.00
C LEU A 755 -0.88 26.71 0.78
N PHE A 756 -1.68 27.75 1.01
CA PHE A 756 -2.48 28.40 -0.01
C PHE A 756 -2.55 29.91 0.25
N VAL A 757 -2.24 30.69 -0.79
CA VAL A 757 -2.44 32.15 -0.82
C VAL A 757 -3.11 32.47 -2.16
N GLY A 758 -4.37 32.90 -2.10
CA GLY A 758 -5.17 33.22 -3.29
C GLY A 758 -5.17 34.72 -3.62
N THR A 759 -5.94 35.09 -4.64
CA THR A 759 -6.33 36.51 -4.82
C THR A 759 -7.44 36.85 -3.84
N PHE A 760 -7.40 38.04 -3.23
CA PHE A 760 -8.48 38.47 -2.35
C PHE A 760 -9.82 38.57 -3.08
N GLN A 761 -10.91 38.37 -2.33
CA GLN A 761 -12.25 38.59 -2.85
C GLN A 761 -12.44 40.06 -3.27
N GLY A 762 -13.27 40.27 -4.30
CA GLY A 762 -13.68 41.61 -4.70
C GLY A 762 -14.48 42.27 -3.56
N PRO A 763 -14.29 43.56 -3.28
CA PRO A 763 -13.54 44.55 -4.06
C PRO A 763 -12.03 44.67 -3.71
N TYR A 764 -11.52 43.93 -2.72
CA TYR A 764 -10.14 44.05 -2.23
C TYR A 764 -9.07 43.36 -3.09
N SER A 765 -9.41 42.89 -4.30
CA SER A 765 -8.48 42.16 -5.17
C SER A 765 -7.20 42.95 -5.51
N ILE A 766 -7.24 44.29 -5.54
CA ILE A 766 -6.08 45.15 -5.80
C ILE A 766 -5.01 45.11 -4.69
N LEU A 767 -5.40 44.72 -3.47
CA LEU A 767 -4.51 44.56 -2.32
C LEU A 767 -3.79 43.21 -2.28
N SER A 768 -4.12 42.29 -3.20
CA SER A 768 -3.61 40.92 -3.17
C SER A 768 -2.08 40.87 -3.16
N THR A 769 -1.53 40.02 -2.30
CA THR A 769 -0.10 39.67 -2.32
C THR A 769 0.20 38.71 -3.47
N ALA A 770 1.47 38.35 -3.65
CA ALA A 770 1.82 37.26 -4.56
C ALA A 770 1.02 35.99 -4.21
N VAL A 771 0.48 35.38 -5.25
CA VAL A 771 -0.44 34.25 -5.17
C VAL A 771 0.36 32.95 -5.16
N ASP A 772 0.08 32.07 -4.20
CA ASP A 772 0.56 30.70 -4.14
C ASP A 772 -0.61 29.71 -4.18
N ILE A 773 -0.99 29.36 -5.42
CA ILE A 773 -1.97 28.29 -5.70
C ILE A 773 -1.31 26.92 -5.94
N LYS A 774 0.03 26.83 -5.88
CA LYS A 774 0.77 25.62 -6.28
C LYS A 774 1.17 24.76 -5.08
N SER A 775 1.45 25.37 -3.92
CA SER A 775 1.89 24.65 -2.72
C SER A 775 0.91 23.57 -2.24
N ALA A 776 -0.40 23.82 -2.27
CA ALA A 776 -1.39 22.84 -1.79
C ALA A 776 -1.46 21.58 -2.67
N PRO A 777 -1.56 21.65 -4.02
CA PRO A 777 -1.40 20.48 -4.88
C PRO A 777 -0.02 19.82 -4.80
N GLU A 778 1.04 20.61 -4.62
CA GLU A 778 2.41 20.12 -4.52
C GLU A 778 2.61 19.25 -3.27
N LEU A 779 2.05 19.63 -2.12
CA LEU A 779 2.07 18.77 -0.94
C LEU A 779 1.43 17.39 -1.23
N ALA A 780 0.31 17.37 -1.94
CA ALA A 780 -0.36 16.12 -2.30
C ALA A 780 0.48 15.27 -3.28
N LEU A 781 1.18 15.91 -4.22
CA LEU A 781 2.16 15.25 -5.09
C LEU A 781 3.30 14.63 -4.28
N LEU A 782 3.90 15.39 -3.35
CA LEU A 782 4.99 14.90 -2.51
C LEU A 782 4.55 13.74 -1.60
N VAL A 783 3.34 13.83 -1.03
CA VAL A 783 2.71 12.74 -0.28
C VAL A 783 2.52 11.51 -1.17
N ALA A 784 1.98 11.68 -2.38
CA ALA A 784 1.78 10.58 -3.33
C ALA A 784 3.11 9.90 -3.71
N ILE A 785 4.16 10.67 -3.98
CA ILE A 785 5.49 10.15 -4.30
C ILE A 785 6.05 9.36 -3.11
N ALA A 786 6.01 9.95 -1.90
CA ALA A 786 6.53 9.31 -0.71
C ALA A 786 5.81 7.98 -0.42
N ILE A 787 4.48 7.95 -0.51
CA ILE A 787 3.71 6.70 -0.33
C ILE A 787 4.05 5.69 -1.43
N GLY A 788 4.18 6.13 -2.68
CA GLY A 788 4.57 5.26 -3.81
C GLY A 788 5.89 4.53 -3.56
N LEU A 789 6.92 5.28 -3.13
CA LEU A 789 8.25 4.74 -2.82
C LEU A 789 8.25 3.80 -1.61
N VAL A 790 7.51 4.15 -0.55
CA VAL A 790 7.42 3.34 0.67
C VAL A 790 6.67 2.03 0.43
N SER A 791 5.58 2.05 -0.34
CA SER A 791 4.64 0.92 -0.45
C SER A 791 4.79 0.06 -1.72
N GLY A 792 5.37 0.58 -2.80
CA GLY A 792 5.48 -0.13 -4.08
C GLY A 792 6.28 -1.43 -3.98
N ALA A 793 7.51 -1.37 -3.44
CA ALA A 793 8.37 -2.55 -3.32
C ALA A 793 7.85 -3.60 -2.31
N PRO A 794 7.42 -3.22 -1.08
CA PRO A 794 6.79 -4.17 -0.16
C PRO A 794 5.53 -4.84 -0.72
N GLY A 795 4.72 -4.09 -1.46
CA GLY A 795 3.53 -4.61 -2.14
C GLY A 795 3.87 -5.76 -3.07
N VAL A 796 4.88 -5.60 -3.93
CA VAL A 796 5.33 -6.66 -4.83
C VAL A 796 5.85 -7.86 -4.06
N LYS A 797 6.76 -7.63 -3.09
CA LYS A 797 7.39 -8.71 -2.34
C LYS A 797 6.38 -9.58 -1.60
N SER A 798 5.28 -8.97 -1.13
CA SER A 798 4.22 -9.70 -0.44
C SER A 798 3.53 -10.77 -1.31
N PHE A 799 3.51 -10.60 -2.64
CA PHE A 799 2.74 -11.44 -3.56
C PHE A 799 3.59 -12.17 -4.61
N SER A 800 4.68 -11.57 -5.09
CA SER A 800 5.50 -12.09 -6.20
C SER A 800 6.23 -13.40 -5.86
N GLU A 801 6.79 -13.51 -4.65
CA GLU A 801 7.54 -14.68 -4.18
C GLU A 801 6.61 -15.92 -4.12
N GLU A 802 5.36 -15.72 -3.71
CA GLU A 802 4.38 -16.78 -3.50
C GLU A 802 3.66 -17.26 -4.76
N LEU A 803 3.83 -16.58 -5.90
CA LEU A 803 3.12 -16.95 -7.13
C LEU A 803 3.43 -18.40 -7.58
N LEU A 804 4.57 -18.99 -7.18
CA LEU A 804 4.95 -20.37 -7.52
C LEU A 804 4.18 -21.35 -6.64
N VAL A 805 4.12 -21.07 -5.34
CA VAL A 805 3.34 -21.84 -4.36
C VAL A 805 1.86 -21.81 -4.74
N HIS A 806 1.35 -20.64 -5.09
CA HIS A 806 -0.02 -20.49 -5.56
C HIS A 806 -0.33 -21.36 -6.78
N ARG A 807 0.57 -21.38 -7.78
CA ARG A 807 0.39 -22.22 -8.99
C ARG A 807 0.35 -23.70 -8.63
N ARG A 808 1.31 -24.18 -7.83
CA ARG A 808 1.35 -25.55 -7.33
C ARG A 808 0.06 -25.92 -6.61
N GLU A 809 -0.39 -25.11 -5.67
CA GLU A 809 -1.60 -25.35 -4.88
C GLU A 809 -2.88 -25.35 -5.73
N ALA A 810 -2.97 -24.42 -6.70
CA ALA A 810 -4.09 -24.39 -7.64
C ALA A 810 -4.13 -25.64 -8.55
N GLU A 811 -2.96 -26.20 -8.87
CA GLU A 811 -2.86 -27.49 -9.56
C GLU A 811 -3.31 -28.64 -8.66
N ALA A 812 -2.90 -28.66 -7.39
CA ALA A 812 -3.32 -29.64 -6.40
C ALA A 812 -4.83 -29.57 -6.02
N GLY A 813 -5.53 -28.49 -6.39
CA GLY A 813 -6.98 -28.36 -6.23
C GLY A 813 -7.45 -27.28 -5.24
N HIS A 814 -6.55 -26.39 -4.79
CA HIS A 814 -6.91 -25.27 -3.94
C HIS A 814 -7.70 -24.21 -4.73
N ASN A 815 -8.63 -23.52 -4.07
CA ASN A 815 -9.38 -22.44 -4.71
C ASN A 815 -8.51 -21.19 -4.88
N ARG A 816 -8.34 -20.75 -6.13
CA ARG A 816 -7.49 -19.60 -6.48
C ARG A 816 -7.97 -18.29 -5.84
N LEU A 817 -9.29 -18.07 -5.81
CA LEU A 817 -9.89 -16.84 -5.27
C LEU A 817 -9.79 -16.80 -3.74
N ALA A 818 -9.96 -17.95 -3.07
CA ALA A 818 -9.78 -18.05 -1.62
C ALA A 818 -8.35 -17.71 -1.20
N TYR A 819 -7.36 -18.22 -1.93
CA TYR A 819 -5.95 -17.88 -1.71
C TYR A 819 -5.71 -16.37 -1.91
N PHE A 820 -6.18 -15.81 -3.03
CA PHE A 820 -5.94 -14.42 -3.37
C PHE A 820 -6.55 -13.45 -2.33
N LEU A 821 -7.82 -13.65 -1.97
CA LEU A 821 -8.48 -12.84 -0.94
C LEU A 821 -7.82 -12.95 0.43
N ALA A 822 -7.45 -14.16 0.86
CA ALA A 822 -6.71 -14.36 2.10
C ALA A 822 -5.42 -13.52 2.13
N LYS A 823 -4.71 -13.48 1.01
CA LYS A 823 -3.48 -12.71 0.90
C LYS A 823 -3.73 -11.21 0.97
N LEU A 824 -4.73 -10.71 0.24
CA LEU A 824 -5.12 -9.30 0.29
C LEU A 824 -5.47 -8.84 1.71
N ILE A 825 -6.25 -9.64 2.45
CA ILE A 825 -6.66 -9.31 3.82
C ILE A 825 -5.45 -9.36 4.76
N SER A 826 -4.53 -10.32 4.58
CA SER A 826 -3.35 -10.45 5.45
C SER A 826 -2.39 -9.25 5.42
N VAL A 827 -2.44 -8.43 4.36
CA VAL A 827 -1.58 -7.26 4.17
C VAL A 827 -2.21 -5.98 4.76
N VAL A 828 -3.52 -5.97 5.05
CA VAL A 828 -4.22 -4.79 5.58
C VAL A 828 -3.60 -4.25 6.89
N PRO A 829 -3.26 -5.09 7.91
CA PRO A 829 -2.63 -4.59 9.13
C PRO A 829 -1.28 -3.90 8.86
N ARG A 830 -0.50 -4.47 7.93
CA ARG A 830 0.79 -3.94 7.53
C ARG A 830 0.67 -2.57 6.87
N MET A 831 -0.28 -2.45 5.95
CA MET A 831 -0.64 -1.19 5.28
C MET A 831 -1.12 -0.13 6.28
N PHE A 832 -1.94 -0.54 7.26
CA PHE A 832 -2.44 0.35 8.32
C PHE A 832 -1.31 0.93 9.17
N PHE A 833 -0.41 0.08 9.68
CA PHE A 833 0.72 0.57 10.49
C PHE A 833 1.69 1.42 9.68
N GLY A 834 1.98 1.04 8.41
CA GLY A 834 2.82 1.85 7.53
C GLY A 834 2.23 3.25 7.29
N CYS A 835 0.93 3.32 7.01
CA CYS A 835 0.22 4.59 6.84
C CYS A 835 0.17 5.40 8.15
N LEU A 836 0.03 4.74 9.30
CA LEU A 836 -0.01 5.39 10.61
C LEU A 836 1.32 6.06 10.93
N HIS A 837 2.44 5.35 10.73
CA HIS A 837 3.78 5.91 10.91
C HIS A 837 4.01 7.09 9.97
N PHE A 838 3.72 6.92 8.68
CA PHE A 838 3.88 7.98 7.68
C PHE A 838 3.05 9.21 8.00
N SER A 839 1.74 9.06 8.16
CA SER A 839 0.81 10.20 8.33
C SER A 839 1.01 10.92 9.66
N THR A 840 1.38 10.20 10.73
CA THR A 840 1.65 10.83 12.03
C THR A 840 2.83 11.80 11.95
N PHE A 841 3.95 11.40 11.34
CA PHE A 841 5.11 12.29 11.23
C PHE A 841 4.89 13.45 10.24
N VAL A 842 4.24 13.20 9.10
CA VAL A 842 3.92 14.27 8.15
C VAL A 842 3.02 15.31 8.82
N LEU A 843 1.87 14.90 9.35
CA LEU A 843 0.85 15.83 9.86
C LEU A 843 1.29 16.54 11.15
N LEU A 844 2.15 15.90 11.96
CA LEU A 844 2.71 16.53 13.15
C LEU A 844 3.68 17.68 12.81
N LEU A 845 4.47 17.55 11.75
CA LEU A 845 5.51 18.53 11.40
C LEU A 845 5.01 19.60 10.41
N THR A 846 4.19 19.22 9.42
CA THR A 846 3.65 20.18 8.44
C THR A 846 2.52 21.02 9.01
N VAL A 847 1.81 20.49 10.02
CA VAL A 847 0.61 21.08 10.64
C VAL A 847 -0.37 21.63 9.59
N PRO A 848 -0.82 20.80 8.64
CA PRO A 848 -1.67 21.27 7.56
C PRO A 848 -3.09 21.52 8.08
N VAL A 849 -3.79 22.49 7.49
CA VAL A 849 -5.19 22.82 7.83
C VAL A 849 -6.15 21.77 7.24
N ILE A 850 -6.02 20.52 7.68
CA ILE A 850 -6.86 19.39 7.30
C ILE A 850 -7.11 18.53 8.54
N ASN A 851 -8.33 18.02 8.68
CA ASN A 851 -8.64 17.09 9.77
C ASN A 851 -7.75 15.84 9.67
N TRP A 852 -7.07 15.49 10.77
CA TRP A 852 -6.13 14.37 10.80
C TRP A 852 -6.76 13.05 10.34
N GLY A 853 -8.00 12.76 10.75
CA GLY A 853 -8.70 11.52 10.39
C GLY A 853 -9.00 11.45 8.89
N LEU A 854 -9.36 12.57 8.27
CA LEU A 854 -9.60 12.65 6.83
C LEU A 854 -8.29 12.48 6.05
N ALA A 855 -7.21 13.14 6.47
CA ALA A 855 -5.89 13.00 5.85
C ALA A 855 -5.35 11.57 5.97
N PHE A 856 -5.48 10.95 7.15
CA PHE A 856 -5.10 9.56 7.36
C PHE A 856 -5.90 8.60 6.47
N LEU A 857 -7.22 8.80 6.37
CA LEU A 857 -8.07 7.97 5.49
C LEU A 857 -7.69 8.14 4.02
N ALA A 858 -7.45 9.38 3.56
CA ALA A 858 -7.01 9.67 2.20
C ALA A 858 -5.70 8.94 1.87
N ASN A 859 -4.71 9.05 2.76
CA ASN A 859 -3.41 8.39 2.62
C ASN A 859 -3.56 6.87 2.64
N PHE A 860 -4.37 6.31 3.54
CA PHE A 860 -4.60 4.88 3.64
C PHE A 860 -5.25 4.31 2.36
N LEU A 861 -6.20 5.03 1.77
CA LEU A 861 -6.80 4.66 0.49
C LEU A 861 -5.78 4.75 -0.66
N TYR A 862 -4.86 5.71 -0.62
CA TYR A 862 -3.77 5.78 -1.60
C TYR A 862 -2.77 4.63 -1.44
N PHE A 863 -2.38 4.28 -0.21
CA PHE A 863 -1.62 3.05 0.10
C PHE A 863 -2.34 1.81 -0.47
N TYR A 864 -3.66 1.73 -0.30
CA TYR A 864 -4.49 0.65 -0.86
C TYR A 864 -4.38 0.58 -2.39
N CYS A 865 -4.40 1.72 -3.08
CA CYS A 865 -4.17 1.79 -4.53
C CYS A 865 -2.78 1.31 -4.94
N ILE A 866 -1.71 1.79 -4.30
CA ILE A 866 -0.34 1.40 -4.67
C ILE A 866 -0.07 -0.08 -4.42
N TYR A 867 -0.55 -0.64 -3.31
CA TYR A 867 -0.50 -2.10 -3.09
C TYR A 867 -1.30 -2.88 -4.15
N GLY A 868 -2.41 -2.33 -4.64
CA GLY A 868 -3.15 -2.90 -5.77
C GLY A 868 -2.35 -2.89 -7.08
N LEU A 869 -1.69 -1.77 -7.36
CA LEU A 869 -0.82 -1.59 -8.52
C LEU A 869 0.37 -2.56 -8.49
N ALA A 870 1.01 -2.72 -7.33
CA ALA A 870 2.09 -3.67 -7.11
C ALA A 870 1.69 -5.12 -7.40
N ASN A 871 0.44 -5.50 -7.14
CA ASN A 871 -0.09 -6.82 -7.50
C ASN A 871 -0.19 -7.01 -9.01
N ILE A 872 -0.55 -5.98 -9.77
CA ILE A 872 -0.55 -6.03 -11.24
C ILE A 872 0.87 -6.24 -11.75
N VAL A 873 1.83 -5.43 -11.26
CA VAL A 873 3.24 -5.52 -11.67
C VAL A 873 3.80 -6.91 -11.40
N SER A 874 3.46 -7.50 -10.25
CA SER A 874 3.86 -8.85 -9.88
C SER A 874 3.36 -9.94 -10.85
N MET A 875 2.30 -9.70 -11.61
CA MET A 875 1.79 -10.64 -12.61
C MET A 875 2.46 -10.49 -13.98
N VAL A 876 2.88 -9.28 -14.32
CA VAL A 876 3.42 -8.96 -15.66
C VAL A 876 4.93 -9.17 -15.73
N VAL A 877 5.64 -8.88 -14.64
CA VAL A 877 7.11 -8.76 -14.62
C VAL A 877 7.76 -9.91 -13.86
N ARG A 878 9.02 -10.20 -14.19
CA ARG A 878 9.85 -11.17 -13.47
C ARG A 878 10.02 -10.73 -12.02
N ARG A 879 10.19 -11.71 -11.13
CA ARG A 879 10.21 -11.49 -9.67
C ARG A 879 11.35 -10.59 -9.20
N GLU A 880 12.49 -10.72 -9.87
CA GLU A 880 13.73 -9.98 -9.62
C GLU A 880 13.58 -8.49 -9.96
N ASP A 881 12.92 -8.16 -11.08
CA ASP A 881 12.75 -6.79 -11.55
C ASP A 881 11.48 -6.10 -11.03
N ALA A 882 10.51 -6.88 -10.53
CA ALA A 882 9.19 -6.38 -10.17
C ALA A 882 9.19 -5.27 -9.10
N PRO A 883 10.01 -5.31 -8.02
CA PRO A 883 10.03 -4.24 -7.03
C PRO A 883 10.49 -2.90 -7.61
N LEU A 884 11.55 -2.91 -8.44
CA LEU A 884 12.05 -1.71 -9.11
C LEU A 884 10.97 -1.11 -10.00
N LEU A 885 10.36 -1.92 -10.87
CA LEU A 885 9.33 -1.43 -11.77
C LEU A 885 8.08 -0.93 -11.03
N ALA A 886 7.68 -1.58 -9.93
CA ALA A 886 6.55 -1.11 -9.14
C ALA A 886 6.79 0.27 -8.52
N THR A 887 8.01 0.52 -8.00
CA THR A 887 8.36 1.85 -7.49
C THR A 887 8.37 2.90 -8.61
N MET A 888 8.90 2.57 -9.79
CA MET A 888 8.88 3.49 -10.95
C MET A 888 7.46 3.80 -11.44
N ILE A 889 6.60 2.80 -11.58
CA ILE A 889 5.21 3.02 -11.99
C ILE A 889 4.46 3.80 -10.91
N SER A 890 4.71 3.55 -9.62
CA SER A 890 4.11 4.34 -8.53
C SER A 890 4.51 5.82 -8.60
N LEU A 891 5.78 6.10 -8.92
CA LEU A 891 6.28 7.45 -9.14
C LEU A 891 5.58 8.12 -10.33
N ILE A 892 5.42 7.40 -11.44
CA ILE A 892 4.67 7.90 -12.61
C ILE A 892 3.22 8.22 -12.22
N THR A 893 2.54 7.34 -11.49
CA THR A 893 1.16 7.61 -11.04
C THR A 893 1.08 8.81 -10.10
N ALA A 894 2.09 9.02 -9.26
CA ALA A 894 2.15 10.19 -8.39
C ALA A 894 2.37 11.50 -9.17
N ILE A 895 3.27 11.51 -10.16
CA ILE A 895 3.52 12.66 -11.05
C ILE A 895 2.25 13.03 -11.83
N LEU A 896 1.47 12.03 -12.24
CA LEU A 896 0.16 12.23 -12.89
C LEU A 896 -0.95 12.67 -11.91
N SER A 897 -0.62 13.32 -10.79
CA SER A 897 -1.59 13.88 -9.82
C SER A 897 -2.26 15.18 -10.29
N GLY A 898 -1.73 15.83 -11.32
CA GLY A 898 -2.26 17.12 -11.80
C GLY A 898 -1.77 18.34 -11.03
N ALA A 899 -0.77 18.18 -10.15
CA ALA A 899 -0.07 19.30 -9.52
C ALA A 899 0.90 19.99 -10.49
N ALA A 900 1.66 19.21 -11.26
CA ALA A 900 2.59 19.70 -12.28
C ALA A 900 2.65 18.70 -13.47
N PRO A 901 2.02 19.00 -14.63
CA PRO A 901 1.27 20.21 -14.97
C PRO A 901 -0.07 20.32 -14.23
N PRO A 902 -0.60 21.56 -14.04
CA PRO A 902 -1.94 21.78 -13.51
C PRO A 902 -3.01 21.07 -14.34
N LEU A 903 -4.03 20.51 -13.69
CA LEU A 903 -5.10 19.77 -14.34
C LEU A 903 -5.88 20.63 -15.35
N ALA A 904 -6.04 21.94 -15.12
CA ALA A 904 -6.63 22.87 -16.08
C ALA A 904 -5.94 22.82 -17.46
N LYS A 905 -4.60 22.85 -17.47
CA LYS A 905 -3.81 22.76 -18.71
C LYS A 905 -3.93 21.39 -19.38
N VAL A 906 -4.11 20.32 -18.59
CA VAL A 906 -4.34 18.97 -19.12
C VAL A 906 -5.72 18.85 -19.77
N LYS A 907 -6.73 19.56 -19.25
CA LYS A 907 -8.06 19.66 -19.88
C LYS A 907 -7.96 20.35 -21.24
N ASP A 908 -7.13 21.39 -21.37
CA ASP A 908 -6.87 22.04 -22.65
C ASP A 908 -6.26 21.09 -23.69
N TRP A 909 -5.41 20.15 -23.23
CA TRP A 909 -4.85 19.09 -24.08
C TRP A 909 -5.84 18.00 -24.46
N LYS A 910 -7.06 18.00 -23.91
CA LYS A 910 -8.08 16.94 -24.07
C LYS A 910 -7.59 15.55 -23.63
N LEU A 911 -6.61 15.49 -22.72
CA LEU A 911 -6.01 14.27 -22.19
C LEU A 911 -6.39 14.00 -20.73
N GLU A 912 -7.46 14.63 -20.22
CA GLU A 912 -7.92 14.49 -18.82
C GLU A 912 -8.11 13.03 -18.39
N TRP A 913 -8.59 12.16 -19.29
CA TRP A 913 -8.84 10.75 -19.00
C TRP A 913 -7.59 10.01 -18.48
N LEU A 914 -6.39 10.37 -18.97
CA LEU A 914 -5.14 9.72 -18.58
C LEU A 914 -4.72 10.11 -17.16
N TRP A 915 -4.89 11.38 -16.80
CA TRP A 915 -4.65 11.88 -15.45
C TRP A 915 -5.71 11.33 -14.48
N ARG A 916 -6.98 11.37 -14.84
CA ARG A 916 -8.10 10.83 -14.03
C ARG A 916 -8.00 9.32 -13.81
N ALA A 917 -7.29 8.58 -14.67
CA ALA A 917 -6.99 7.16 -14.45
C ALA A 917 -5.97 6.93 -13.31
N SER A 918 -5.16 7.95 -12.98
CA SER A 918 -4.23 7.89 -11.86
C SER A 918 -4.95 8.13 -10.51
N PRO A 919 -4.70 7.31 -9.48
CA PRO A 919 -5.19 7.59 -8.13
C PRO A 919 -4.61 8.90 -7.55
N GLY A 920 -3.49 9.41 -8.10
CA GLY A 920 -2.85 10.64 -7.64
C GLY A 920 -3.74 11.88 -7.76
N VAL A 921 -4.54 11.98 -8.83
CA VAL A 921 -5.44 13.15 -9.05
C VAL A 921 -6.49 13.23 -7.96
N TRP A 922 -7.09 12.10 -7.63
CA TRP A 922 -8.15 12.03 -6.63
C TRP A 922 -7.63 12.34 -5.23
N LEU A 923 -6.40 11.93 -4.91
CA LEU A 923 -5.71 12.34 -3.68
C LEU A 923 -5.42 13.84 -3.67
N ALA A 924 -4.90 14.38 -4.77
CA ALA A 924 -4.58 15.81 -4.90
C ALA A 924 -5.81 16.69 -4.76
N GLU A 925 -6.95 16.33 -5.36
CA GLU A 925 -8.20 17.06 -5.19
C GLU A 925 -8.72 17.03 -3.75
N VAL A 926 -8.58 15.92 -3.03
CA VAL A 926 -8.94 15.86 -1.60
C VAL A 926 -8.11 16.85 -0.81
N TYR A 927 -6.79 16.80 -0.97
CA TYR A 927 -5.87 17.69 -0.26
C TYR A 927 -6.12 19.15 -0.63
N PHE A 928 -6.28 19.45 -1.93
CA PHE A 928 -6.58 20.79 -2.42
C PHE A 928 -7.89 21.34 -1.83
N GLY A 929 -8.99 20.59 -1.91
CA GLY A 929 -10.28 21.04 -1.38
C GLY A 929 -10.25 21.31 0.12
N GLN A 930 -9.57 20.46 0.91
CA GLN A 930 -9.48 20.63 2.35
C GLN A 930 -8.52 21.74 2.79
N LEU A 931 -7.43 21.98 2.04
CA LEU A 931 -6.46 23.03 2.35
C LEU A 931 -6.92 24.42 1.90
N VAL A 932 -7.78 24.50 0.87
CA VAL A 932 -8.21 25.77 0.26
C VAL A 932 -9.52 26.28 0.85
N SER A 933 -10.50 25.38 1.09
CA SER A 933 -11.84 25.78 1.58
C SER A 933 -11.87 26.59 2.88
N PRO A 934 -10.96 26.40 3.86
CA PRO A 934 -10.97 27.22 5.09
C PRO A 934 -10.66 28.70 4.85
N PHE A 935 -10.07 29.06 3.71
CA PHE A 935 -9.72 30.44 3.37
C PHE A 935 -10.74 31.10 2.43
N ALA A 936 -11.91 30.49 2.24
CA ALA A 936 -12.96 31.02 1.38
C ALA A 936 -13.43 32.42 1.78
N ASP A 937 -13.35 32.80 3.06
CA ASP A 937 -13.77 34.13 3.53
C ASP A 937 -12.86 35.26 3.00
N ILE A 938 -11.59 34.98 2.70
CA ILE A 938 -10.58 36.02 2.36
C ILE A 938 -10.21 35.95 0.88
N PHE A 939 -10.05 34.74 0.36
CA PHE A 939 -9.56 34.49 -0.99
C PHE A 939 -10.69 34.00 -1.90
N ASP A 940 -10.58 34.35 -3.18
CA ASP A 940 -11.40 33.79 -4.24
C ASP A 940 -10.94 32.37 -4.57
N VAL A 941 -11.51 31.41 -3.85
CA VAL A 941 -11.19 29.97 -3.96
C VAL A 941 -11.70 29.36 -5.26
N ASP A 942 -12.74 29.94 -5.87
CA ASP A 942 -13.29 29.45 -7.14
C ASP A 942 -12.34 29.74 -8.31
N LYS A 943 -11.75 30.95 -8.36
CA LYS A 943 -10.69 31.25 -9.33
C LYS A 943 -9.46 30.36 -9.16
N ALA A 944 -9.11 30.00 -7.92
CA ALA A 944 -8.01 29.07 -7.66
C ALA A 944 -8.34 27.64 -8.13
N ALA A 945 -9.59 27.20 -7.95
CA ALA A 945 -10.09 25.93 -8.47
C ALA A 945 -10.08 25.89 -10.00
N ASP A 946 -10.49 26.98 -10.66
CA ASP A 946 -10.44 27.10 -12.12
C ASP A 946 -9.00 27.10 -12.67
N ALA A 947 -8.10 27.82 -12.01
CA ALA A 947 -6.69 27.89 -12.41
C ALA A 947 -5.95 26.55 -12.28
N THR A 948 -6.30 25.75 -11.26
CA THR A 948 -5.72 24.41 -11.05
C THR A 948 -6.48 23.32 -11.81
N GLY A 949 -7.78 23.52 -12.05
CA GLY A 949 -8.70 22.57 -12.67
C GLY A 949 -9.32 21.54 -11.71
N PHE A 950 -9.11 21.70 -10.41
CA PHE A 950 -9.58 20.80 -9.35
C PHE A 950 -10.97 21.19 -8.81
N HIS A 951 -11.65 20.22 -8.20
CA HIS A 951 -12.97 20.43 -7.58
C HIS A 951 -12.88 20.54 -6.06
N LEU A 952 -13.43 21.61 -5.47
CA LEU A 952 -13.39 21.88 -4.03
C LEU A 952 -14.30 20.96 -3.20
N HIS A 953 -15.50 20.63 -3.71
CA HIS A 953 -16.57 19.98 -2.92
C HIS A 953 -16.65 18.45 -3.07
N TRP A 954 -15.76 17.80 -3.82
CA TRP A 954 -15.87 16.37 -4.17
C TRP A 954 -15.20 15.40 -3.17
N LEU A 955 -15.20 15.72 -1.87
CA LEU A 955 -14.49 14.92 -0.86
C LEU A 955 -14.86 13.42 -0.90
N TRP A 956 -16.13 13.08 -0.70
CA TRP A 956 -16.56 11.67 -0.62
C TRP A 956 -16.55 10.95 -1.97
N ARG A 957 -16.81 11.69 -3.06
CA ARG A 957 -16.70 11.15 -4.41
C ARG A 957 -15.26 10.72 -4.71
N ASN A 958 -14.28 11.56 -4.34
CA ASN A 958 -12.87 11.28 -4.56
C ASN A 958 -12.39 10.10 -3.72
N MET A 959 -12.82 10.01 -2.45
CA MET A 959 -12.58 8.84 -1.59
C MET A 959 -13.16 7.54 -2.19
N GLY A 960 -14.41 7.58 -2.67
CA GLY A 960 -15.04 6.44 -3.32
C GLY A 960 -14.31 5.99 -4.59
N THR A 961 -13.82 6.95 -5.38
CA THR A 961 -13.04 6.65 -6.59
C THR A 961 -11.69 6.00 -6.27
N LEU A 962 -11.00 6.42 -5.20
CA LEU A 962 -9.78 5.76 -4.75
C LEU A 962 -10.03 4.28 -4.38
N VAL A 963 -11.10 4.00 -3.65
CA VAL A 963 -11.51 2.62 -3.33
C VAL A 963 -11.79 1.83 -4.62
N ALA A 964 -12.50 2.43 -5.57
CA ALA A 964 -12.82 1.80 -6.85
C ALA A 964 -11.56 1.45 -7.65
N ILE A 965 -10.63 2.41 -7.83
CA ILE A 965 -9.36 2.20 -8.55
C ILE A 965 -8.54 1.09 -7.89
N GLY A 966 -8.33 1.15 -6.58
CA GLY A 966 -7.56 0.13 -5.86
C GLY A 966 -8.20 -1.27 -5.94
N THR A 967 -9.53 -1.35 -6.04
CA THR A 967 -10.26 -2.62 -6.21
C THR A 967 -10.15 -3.13 -7.65
N ILE A 968 -10.27 -2.25 -8.64
CA ILE A 968 -10.06 -2.57 -10.06
C ILE A 968 -8.65 -3.13 -10.27
N TYR A 969 -7.62 -2.54 -9.65
CA TYR A 969 -6.26 -3.05 -9.76
C TYR A 969 -6.12 -4.49 -9.25
N ARG A 970 -6.80 -4.83 -8.15
CA ARG A 970 -6.82 -6.20 -7.60
C ARG A 970 -7.60 -7.17 -8.48
N ILE A 971 -8.70 -6.72 -9.10
CA ILE A 971 -9.46 -7.53 -10.07
C ILE A 971 -8.59 -7.82 -11.29
N ILE A 972 -7.90 -6.81 -11.84
CA ILE A 972 -6.97 -6.99 -12.97
C ILE A 972 -5.85 -7.95 -12.60
N ALA A 973 -5.25 -7.82 -11.41
CA ALA A 973 -4.23 -8.75 -10.93
C ALA A 973 -4.76 -10.19 -10.83
N PHE A 974 -5.98 -10.38 -10.32
CA PHE A 974 -6.62 -11.69 -10.25
C PHE A 974 -6.92 -12.28 -11.64
N LEU A 975 -7.40 -11.47 -12.58
CA LEU A 975 -7.61 -11.89 -13.98
C LEU A 975 -6.28 -12.26 -14.65
N GLY A 976 -5.21 -11.49 -14.41
CA GLY A 976 -3.86 -11.80 -14.86
C GLY A 976 -3.38 -13.15 -14.33
N LEU A 977 -3.59 -13.40 -13.04
CA LEU A 977 -3.29 -14.69 -12.40
C LEU A 977 -4.08 -15.84 -13.03
N TRP A 978 -5.36 -15.62 -13.37
CA TRP A 978 -6.19 -16.64 -14.02
C TRP A 978 -5.77 -16.92 -15.47
N ALA A 979 -5.48 -15.87 -16.24
CA ALA A 979 -5.11 -15.94 -17.66
C ALA A 979 -3.71 -16.55 -17.89
N LEU A 980 -2.71 -16.14 -17.09
CA LEU A 980 -1.36 -16.73 -17.13
C LEU A 980 -1.38 -18.22 -16.77
N GLY A 981 -2.27 -18.63 -15.86
CA GLY A 981 -2.51 -20.04 -15.54
C GLY A 981 -3.10 -20.87 -16.69
N HIS A 982 -3.60 -20.24 -17.76
CA HIS A 982 -4.06 -20.92 -18.98
C HIS A 982 -2.99 -20.95 -20.09
N ARG A 983 -2.15 -19.91 -20.21
CA ARG A 983 -1.15 -19.77 -21.28
C ARG A 983 0.04 -20.74 -21.19
N GLN A 984 0.34 -21.28 -20.00
CA GLN A 984 1.39 -22.30 -19.81
C GLN A 984 0.84 -23.74 -19.78
N ARG A 985 -0.47 -23.93 -19.98
CA ARG A 985 -1.08 -25.27 -20.16
C ARG A 985 -1.12 -25.74 -21.61
N SER A 986 -0.80 -24.84 -22.56
CA SER A 986 -0.59 -25.12 -23.98
C SER A 986 0.89 -25.17 -24.27
#